data_AF-A0A2S5T208-F1
#
_entry.id   AF-A0A2S5T208-F1
#
_cell.length_a   1.000
_cell.length_b   1.000
_cell.length_c   1.000
_cell.angle_alpha   90.00
_cell.angle_beta   90.00
_cell.angle_gamma   90.00
#
_symmetry.space_group_name_H-M   'P 1'
#
loop_
_entity.id
_entity.type
_entity.pdbx_description
1 polymer ?
#
loop_
_entity_poly.entity_id
_entity_poly.type
_entity_poly.pdbx_seq_one_letter_code
_entity_poly.pdbx_strand_id
1 'polypeptide(L)'
;MSGWALTAAIVLLAWLAPMVARLRELASLRLPGRIERRVAPVRAQPAVDDLFQPLEAELLALGFRFSHATQWRAVPRELTPWRPVRVYVHAQYPILAQVMAPGLLELPNLHALVMLAQVREGLMVGSSNLPWSVVPPDPQLLRTAGEGHASVKEQYEAQLAAMRAEGLPDFLPWGEPEQIEARLTDYENRTIQAAVGQGWCRPDGEALCVSLRRLPELFVWTARRTRLLRRTLAALPDDSVALKRAAPLERSLLIYAAGKLAPRPAPLPPVQWALYGGSCLLFLLLAWLVFDLTLAACLLVVVALHEAGHYLAMRAFGYRRTQMLMLPLVGGVAFGEASRPDAWHRALVALAGPVPGLLLGLALLWAVPAGGATALLAWLLVFINALNLLPFAPLDGGQVLEALLPARHAAVRIGLEALAACGLLALAWWFGSPLLLVLLVLRVLGWGGLWRQLQFERWYRRAAARMRPADAKAAVRLSFQLLERLLPARASLAQRVRMVDEWLDRLRDKPMAVPRKAGLAVLYAVLLALPVAGLPRLLAHAQLSFLSEEERLVQPGLERARQAREMDIAALARAVDVAAGTRAPASSLALESLATRTGRALPDEVHALYQSGDGLRAADGLELHAVADVRPLRDNRPRLVAQLTRELRERHPQRPGAVPIACETDPDRPCFLPLDQVAQWLQVGSWQGDPLLLHPQPHPDGRWRLVLLAADEARLTELPALRVLLESSYLRQGGPAVPAR
;
A
#
# COMPACT_ATOMS: atom_id res chain seq x y z
N MET A 1 -11.76 -16.18 -2.92
CA MET A 1 -11.10 -14.97 -2.38
C MET A 1 -11.95 -14.41 -1.25
N SER A 2 -11.49 -14.39 0.01
CA SER A 2 -12.24 -13.74 1.09
C SER A 2 -11.95 -12.24 1.05
N GLY A 3 -12.98 -11.40 0.86
CA GLY A 3 -12.82 -9.93 0.83
C GLY A 3 -12.16 -9.36 2.11
N TRP A 4 -12.21 -10.12 3.20
CA TRP A 4 -11.55 -9.81 4.47
C TRP A 4 -10.03 -9.77 4.39
N ALA A 5 -9.39 -10.70 3.66
CA ALA A 5 -7.93 -10.75 3.58
C ALA A 5 -7.35 -9.54 2.84
N LEU A 6 -7.99 -9.16 1.73
CA LEU A 6 -7.64 -7.94 0.97
C LEU A 6 -7.85 -6.68 1.83
N THR A 7 -8.98 -6.60 2.54
CA THR A 7 -9.28 -5.46 3.42
C THR A 7 -8.26 -5.35 4.55
N ALA A 8 -7.91 -6.47 5.19
CA ALA A 8 -6.89 -6.53 6.24
C ALA A 8 -5.51 -6.10 5.72
N ALA A 9 -5.11 -6.57 4.53
CA ALA A 9 -3.85 -6.18 3.90
C ALA A 9 -3.80 -4.68 3.59
N ILE A 10 -4.88 -4.10 3.06
CA ILE A 10 -4.99 -2.66 2.79
C ILE A 10 -4.90 -1.84 4.08
N VAL A 11 -5.61 -2.26 5.14
CA VAL A 11 -5.56 -1.58 6.45
C VAL A 11 -4.16 -1.65 7.05
N LEU A 12 -3.50 -2.81 6.99
CA LEU A 12 -2.13 -2.99 7.48
C LEU A 12 -1.15 -2.11 6.69
N LEU A 13 -1.29 -2.05 5.36
CA LEU A 13 -0.48 -1.18 4.50
C LEU A 13 -0.66 0.30 4.86
N ALA A 14 -1.90 0.76 5.00
CA ALA A 14 -2.23 2.13 5.37
C ALA A 14 -1.60 2.52 6.72
N TRP A 15 -1.45 1.55 7.64
CA TRP A 15 -0.85 1.77 8.95
C TRP A 15 0.70 1.70 8.94
N LEU A 16 1.28 0.74 8.22
CA LEU A 16 2.72 0.50 8.18
C LEU A 16 3.48 1.48 7.27
N ALA A 17 2.90 1.88 6.14
CA ALA A 17 3.56 2.78 5.19
C ALA A 17 4.05 4.11 5.82
N PRO A 18 3.25 4.87 6.60
CA PRO A 18 3.73 6.08 7.25
C PRO A 18 4.80 5.79 8.31
N MET A 19 4.76 4.61 8.95
CA MET A 19 5.77 4.21 9.94
C MET A 19 7.12 3.94 9.28
N VAL A 20 7.14 3.19 8.17
CA VAL A 20 8.34 2.94 7.37
C VAL A 20 8.91 4.22 6.79
N ALA A 21 8.06 5.09 6.24
CA ALA A 21 8.47 6.39 5.71
C ALA A 21 9.14 7.25 6.78
N ARG A 22 8.57 7.27 7.99
CA ARG A 22 9.10 8.02 9.13
C ARG A 22 10.39 7.42 9.68
N LEU A 23 10.51 6.10 9.75
CA LEU A 23 11.78 5.44 10.11
C LEU A 23 12.89 5.77 9.11
N ARG A 24 12.57 5.74 7.81
CA ARG A 24 13.51 6.15 6.75
C ARG A 24 13.95 7.60 6.92
N GLU A 25 13.01 8.51 7.19
CA GLU A 25 13.30 9.92 7.43
C GLU A 25 14.26 10.10 8.61
N LEU A 26 13.97 9.47 9.76
CA LEU A 26 14.83 9.53 10.95
C LEU A 26 16.22 8.94 10.70
N ALA A 27 16.30 7.81 10.01
CA ALA A 27 17.57 7.16 9.70
C ALA A 27 18.39 7.92 8.63
N SER A 28 17.73 8.79 7.87
CA SER A 28 18.39 9.68 6.90
C SER A 28 18.96 10.93 7.57
N LEU A 29 18.43 11.36 8.73
CA LEU A 29 18.81 12.61 9.39
C LEU A 29 20.33 12.77 9.49
N ARG A 30 20.79 13.95 9.09
CA ARG A 30 22.14 14.42 9.25
C ARG A 30 22.12 15.68 10.11
N LEU A 31 22.95 15.68 11.15
CA LEU A 31 23.05 16.76 12.12
C LEU A 31 24.43 17.41 12.01
N PRO A 32 24.56 18.72 12.34
CA PRO A 32 25.84 19.41 12.31
C PRO A 32 26.83 18.77 13.28
N GLY A 33 28.10 18.64 12.88
CA GLY A 33 29.19 18.21 13.77
C GLY A 33 29.72 19.33 14.65
N ARG A 34 29.58 20.58 14.19
CA ARG A 34 29.80 21.78 14.99
C ARG A 34 28.99 22.95 14.46
N ILE A 35 28.84 23.97 15.29
CA ILE A 35 28.21 25.24 14.95
C ILE A 35 29.21 26.37 15.21
N GLU A 36 29.21 27.34 14.31
CA GLU A 36 29.99 28.57 14.37
C GLU A 36 29.02 29.76 14.35
N ARG A 37 29.15 30.67 15.31
CA ARG A 37 28.33 31.88 15.39
C ARG A 37 29.19 33.14 15.47
N ARG A 38 28.73 34.22 14.83
CA ARG A 38 29.42 35.52 14.80
C ARG A 38 28.42 36.66 14.72
N VAL A 39 28.76 37.79 15.34
CA VAL A 39 27.99 39.04 15.19
C VAL A 39 27.94 39.44 13.72
N ALA A 40 26.77 39.85 13.27
CA ALA A 40 26.49 40.25 11.89
C ALA A 40 25.80 41.62 11.85
N PRO A 41 26.03 42.42 10.80
CA PRO A 41 25.34 43.69 10.65
C PRO A 41 23.84 43.46 10.43
N VAL A 42 23.03 44.28 11.09
CA VAL A 42 21.58 44.33 10.85
C VAL A 42 21.34 44.85 9.45
N ARG A 43 20.75 44.02 8.59
CA ARG A 43 20.30 44.42 7.26
C ARG A 43 18.79 44.29 7.21
N ALA A 44 18.13 45.21 6.52
CA ALA A 44 16.71 45.06 6.19
C ALA A 44 16.52 43.75 5.43
N GLN A 45 15.56 42.95 5.87
CA GLN A 45 15.25 41.65 5.30
C GLN A 45 13.75 41.59 5.02
N PRO A 46 13.31 42.16 3.89
CA PRO A 46 11.89 42.24 3.53
C PRO A 46 11.15 40.89 3.53
N ALA A 47 11.89 39.79 3.48
CA ALA A 47 11.35 38.43 3.56
C ALA A 47 10.78 38.05 4.94
N VAL A 48 11.28 38.65 6.04
CA VAL A 48 10.93 38.25 7.41
C VAL A 48 10.63 39.43 8.34
N ASP A 49 10.89 40.67 7.92
CA ASP A 49 10.69 41.85 8.75
C ASP A 49 9.24 42.01 9.22
N ASP A 50 8.24 41.66 8.40
CA ASP A 50 6.82 41.68 8.75
C ASP A 50 6.44 40.63 9.83
N LEU A 51 7.21 39.54 9.96
CA LEU A 51 7.03 38.55 11.03
C LEU A 51 7.73 38.99 12.32
N PHE A 52 8.87 39.66 12.21
CA PHE A 52 9.68 40.04 13.36
C PHE A 52 9.17 41.30 14.04
N GLN A 53 8.66 42.29 13.30
CA GLN A 53 8.18 43.56 13.89
C GLN A 53 7.13 43.41 15.01
N PRO A 54 6.06 42.60 14.87
CA PRO A 54 5.09 42.42 15.96
C PRO A 54 5.70 41.75 17.19
N LEU A 55 6.53 40.72 16.95
CA LEU A 55 7.24 39.99 18.00
C LEU A 55 8.24 40.89 18.75
N GLU A 56 8.93 41.76 18.02
CA GLU A 56 9.86 42.73 18.59
C GLU A 56 9.15 43.74 19.49
N ALA A 57 7.97 44.22 19.08
CA ALA A 57 7.16 45.08 19.92
C ALA A 57 6.75 44.40 21.24
N GLU A 58 6.37 43.12 21.19
CA GLU A 58 6.08 42.34 22.41
C GLU A 58 7.32 42.14 23.29
N LEU A 59 8.46 41.80 22.71
CA LEU A 59 9.73 41.65 23.46
C LEU A 59 10.14 42.97 24.12
N LEU A 60 10.05 44.10 23.41
CA LEU A 60 10.34 45.42 23.96
C LEU A 60 9.40 45.77 25.13
N ALA A 61 8.10 45.46 24.99
CA ALA A 61 7.12 45.66 26.06
C ALA A 61 7.42 44.80 27.30
N LEU A 62 8.02 43.62 27.11
CA LEU A 62 8.47 42.73 28.18
C LEU A 62 9.84 43.10 28.76
N GLY A 63 10.47 44.20 28.33
CA GLY A 63 11.74 44.68 28.89
C GLY A 63 13.00 44.15 28.19
N PHE A 64 12.86 43.47 27.05
CA PHE A 64 14.00 43.11 26.21
C PHE A 64 14.49 44.30 25.40
N ARG A 65 15.78 44.29 25.06
CA ARG A 65 16.42 45.27 24.17
C ARG A 65 17.15 44.52 23.07
N PHE A 66 17.12 45.08 21.86
CA PHE A 66 17.89 44.53 20.76
C PHE A 66 19.39 44.60 21.09
N SER A 67 20.09 43.48 20.95
CA SER A 67 21.54 43.41 21.14
C SER A 67 22.24 43.44 19.79
N HIS A 68 22.03 42.42 18.96
CA HIS A 68 22.69 42.31 17.65
C HIS A 68 21.98 41.28 16.75
N ALA A 69 22.34 41.27 15.47
CA ALA A 69 22.01 40.17 14.56
C ALA A 69 23.19 39.19 14.52
N THR A 70 22.93 37.90 14.35
CA THR A 70 23.97 36.87 14.31
C THR A 70 23.98 36.12 12.99
N GLN A 71 25.18 35.76 12.54
CA GLN A 71 25.43 34.80 11.49
C GLN A 71 25.65 33.43 12.14
N TRP A 72 24.62 32.59 12.04
CA TRP A 72 24.63 31.22 12.51
C TRP A 72 25.00 30.26 11.37
N ARG A 73 26.03 29.42 11.58
CA ARG A 73 26.57 28.52 10.54
C ARG A 73 26.86 27.13 11.09
N ALA A 74 26.20 26.12 10.55
CA ALA A 74 26.59 24.73 10.75
C ALA A 74 27.83 24.32 9.95
N VAL A 75 28.51 23.28 10.44
CA VAL A 75 29.54 22.56 9.70
C VAL A 75 29.14 21.08 9.60
N PRO A 76 29.12 20.51 8.38
CA PRO A 76 29.37 21.17 7.08
C PRO A 76 28.27 22.17 6.69
N ARG A 77 28.63 23.17 5.86
CA ARG A 77 27.81 24.37 5.55
C ARG A 77 26.42 24.05 5.00
N GLU A 78 26.31 22.93 4.32
CA GLU A 78 25.11 22.52 3.60
C GLU A 78 24.00 22.16 4.59
N LEU A 79 24.32 21.55 5.74
CA LEU A 79 23.33 20.92 6.63
C LEU A 79 22.25 21.86 7.15
N THR A 80 22.61 23.12 7.35
CA THR A 80 21.63 24.14 7.67
C THR A 80 21.94 25.39 6.86
N PRO A 81 21.03 25.80 5.97
CA PRO A 81 21.18 27.05 5.24
C PRO A 81 21.21 28.22 6.22
N TRP A 82 21.87 29.30 5.81
CA TRP A 82 21.88 30.55 6.55
C TRP A 82 20.45 31.00 6.87
N ARG A 83 20.21 31.31 8.14
CA ARG A 83 18.95 31.90 8.63
C ARG A 83 19.28 33.16 9.41
N PRO A 84 18.52 34.25 9.21
CA PRO A 84 18.67 35.41 10.05
C PRO A 84 18.19 35.08 11.46
N VAL A 85 19.00 35.47 12.43
CA VAL A 85 18.70 35.37 13.85
C VAL A 85 18.94 36.73 14.47
N ARG A 86 17.96 37.23 15.22
CA ARG A 86 18.03 38.47 15.99
C ARG A 86 18.09 38.13 17.47
N VAL A 87 19.04 38.74 18.18
CA VAL A 87 19.31 38.47 19.59
C VAL A 87 18.87 39.68 20.42
N TYR A 88 18.12 39.39 21.46
CA TYR A 88 17.59 40.36 22.41
C TYR A 88 18.03 39.99 23.82
N VAL A 89 18.35 40.98 24.65
CA VAL A 89 18.75 40.77 26.04
C VAL A 89 17.80 41.55 26.95
N HIS A 90 17.36 40.92 28.03
CA HIS A 90 16.46 41.53 29.00
C HIS A 90 17.20 42.54 29.88
N ALA A 91 16.57 43.69 30.17
CA ALA A 91 17.24 44.80 30.87
C ALA A 91 17.51 44.52 32.35
N GLN A 92 16.69 43.70 33.01
CA GLN A 92 16.76 43.46 34.47
C GLN A 92 17.14 42.02 34.85
N TYR A 93 16.97 41.08 33.92
CA TYR A 93 17.14 39.65 34.20
C TYR A 93 18.13 39.10 33.17
N PRO A 94 18.96 38.09 33.53
CA PRO A 94 19.94 37.50 32.61
C PRO A 94 19.28 36.55 31.61
N ILE A 95 18.24 37.02 30.92
CA ILE A 95 17.49 36.30 29.89
C ILE A 95 17.89 36.86 28.52
N LEU A 96 18.21 35.96 27.62
CA LEU A 96 18.46 36.23 26.22
C LEU A 96 17.35 35.60 25.39
N ALA A 97 16.80 36.32 24.42
CA ALA A 97 15.83 35.83 23.46
C ALA A 97 16.43 35.80 22.05
N GLN A 98 16.29 34.67 21.36
CA GLN A 98 16.67 34.48 19.96
C GLN A 98 15.43 34.34 19.11
N VAL A 99 15.28 35.25 18.15
CA VAL A 99 14.22 35.21 17.13
C VAL A 99 14.80 34.70 15.82
N MET A 100 14.24 33.61 15.30
CA MET A 100 14.74 32.95 14.10
C MET A 100 13.67 32.91 13.00
N ALA A 101 14.10 33.07 11.75
CA ALA A 101 13.21 32.96 10.60
C ALA A 101 12.57 31.57 10.49
N PRO A 102 11.38 31.48 9.84
CA PRO A 102 10.68 30.22 9.63
C PRO A 102 11.56 29.15 8.98
N GLY A 103 11.48 27.93 9.54
CA GLY A 103 12.31 26.81 9.13
C GLY A 103 11.61 25.68 8.39
N LEU A 104 10.27 25.70 8.35
CA LEU A 104 9.44 24.61 7.84
C LEU A 104 8.67 25.06 6.60
N LEU A 105 8.77 24.29 5.51
CA LEU A 105 8.03 24.55 4.25
C LEU A 105 6.51 24.52 4.44
N GLU A 106 6.02 23.70 5.36
CA GLU A 106 4.58 23.55 5.65
C GLU A 106 4.03 24.68 6.53
N LEU A 107 4.92 25.36 7.27
CA LEU A 107 4.58 26.45 8.19
C LEU A 107 5.50 27.64 7.91
N PRO A 108 5.40 28.25 6.71
CA PRO A 108 6.38 29.20 6.23
C PRO A 108 6.31 30.56 6.93
N ASN A 109 5.33 30.77 7.81
CA ASN A 109 5.12 32.01 8.55
C ASN A 109 5.34 31.84 10.06
N LEU A 110 5.69 30.63 10.51
CA LEU A 110 5.91 30.32 11.91
C LEU A 110 7.38 30.54 12.27
N HIS A 111 7.65 31.61 13.01
CA HIS A 111 8.99 31.93 13.54
C HIS A 111 9.31 31.05 14.76
N ALA A 112 10.60 30.89 15.06
CA ALA A 112 11.03 30.29 16.31
C ALA A 112 11.53 31.37 17.28
N LEU A 113 11.07 31.30 18.53
CA LEU A 113 11.50 32.13 19.65
C LEU A 113 12.06 31.21 20.73
N VAL A 114 13.35 31.35 21.01
CA VAL A 114 14.03 30.60 22.09
C VAL A 114 14.50 31.61 23.13
N MET A 115 14.15 31.38 24.40
CA MET A 115 14.71 32.14 25.52
C MET A 115 15.70 31.28 26.27
N LEU A 116 16.83 31.87 26.67
CA LEU A 116 17.92 31.19 27.36
C LEU A 116 18.41 32.05 28.53
N ALA A 117 18.75 31.38 29.61
CA ALA A 117 19.50 31.94 30.73
C ALA A 117 20.56 30.92 31.17
N GLN A 118 21.72 31.38 31.61
CA GLN A 118 22.80 30.49 32.03
C GLN A 118 22.96 30.56 33.56
N VAL A 119 22.90 29.42 34.25
CA VAL A 119 23.08 29.35 35.71
C VAL A 119 24.56 29.35 36.06
N ARG A 120 25.34 28.47 35.44
CA ARG A 120 26.78 28.31 35.67
C ARG A 120 27.44 27.87 34.38
N GLU A 121 28.76 27.79 34.36
CA GLU A 121 29.51 27.37 33.17
C GLU A 121 28.95 26.05 32.59
N GLY A 122 28.17 26.15 31.53
CA GLY A 122 27.58 25.03 30.79
C GLY A 122 26.13 24.66 31.03
N LEU A 123 25.52 25.04 32.15
CA LEU A 123 24.11 24.72 32.39
C LEU A 123 23.21 25.88 31.93
N MET A 124 22.38 25.59 30.94
CA MET A 124 21.37 26.51 30.41
C MET A 124 19.98 26.16 30.94
N VAL A 125 19.16 27.18 31.19
CA VAL A 125 17.71 27.07 31.38
C VAL A 125 17.06 27.71 30.17
N GLY A 126 16.22 26.97 29.44
CA GLY A 126 15.67 27.47 28.19
C GLY A 126 14.23 27.09 27.91
N SER A 127 13.50 28.00 27.29
CA SER A 127 12.13 27.82 26.80
C SER A 127 12.06 28.09 25.30
N SER A 128 11.04 27.53 24.65
CA SER A 128 10.82 27.74 23.21
C SER A 128 9.35 27.73 22.84
N ASN A 129 8.93 28.58 21.90
CA ASN A 129 7.58 28.53 21.33
C ASN A 129 7.37 27.27 20.46
N LEU A 130 8.45 26.61 20.03
CA LEU A 130 8.42 25.39 19.23
C LEU A 130 9.30 24.29 19.79
N PRO A 131 9.02 23.02 19.50
CA PRO A 131 9.98 21.95 19.75
C PRO A 131 11.28 22.19 18.95
N TRP A 132 12.42 22.46 19.62
CA TRP A 132 13.71 22.80 18.97
C TRP A 132 14.80 21.69 18.91
N SER A 133 14.96 20.83 19.92
CA SER A 133 15.90 19.68 19.92
C SER A 133 15.49 18.42 19.10
N VAL A 134 16.35 17.95 18.19
CA VAL A 134 16.09 16.72 17.41
C VAL A 134 16.22 15.46 18.27
N VAL A 135 17.20 15.42 19.16
CA VAL A 135 17.44 14.36 20.15
C VAL A 135 17.07 14.85 21.55
N PRO A 136 16.84 13.97 22.53
CA PRO A 136 16.67 14.37 23.91
C PRO A 136 17.86 15.22 24.39
N PRO A 137 17.62 16.42 24.96
CA PRO A 137 18.71 17.25 25.47
C PRO A 137 19.35 16.60 26.71
N ASP A 138 20.66 16.80 26.88
CA ASP A 138 21.35 16.39 28.10
C ASP A 138 20.86 17.26 29.27
N PRO A 139 20.29 16.65 30.33
CA PRO A 139 19.86 17.39 31.51
C PRO A 139 21.02 18.18 32.16
N GLN A 140 22.27 17.77 32.00
CA GLN A 140 23.41 18.49 32.57
C GLN A 140 23.77 19.77 31.79
N LEU A 141 23.30 19.90 30.54
CA LEU A 141 23.55 21.06 29.70
C LEU A 141 22.31 21.95 29.54
N LEU A 142 21.11 21.37 29.56
CA LEU A 142 19.87 22.11 29.38
C LEU A 142 18.76 21.63 30.34
N ARG A 143 18.26 22.55 31.15
CA ARG A 143 16.97 22.45 31.85
C ARG A 143 15.90 23.12 30.99
N THR A 144 14.87 22.36 30.63
CA THR A 144 13.76 22.92 29.84
C THR A 144 12.77 23.65 30.76
N ALA A 145 12.51 24.92 30.45
CA ALA A 145 11.49 25.75 31.06
C ALA A 145 10.13 25.64 30.32
N GLY A 146 9.92 24.56 29.59
CA GLY A 146 8.73 24.33 28.78
C GLY A 146 8.92 24.66 27.30
N GLU A 147 8.16 23.97 26.48
CA GLU A 147 8.16 24.12 25.02
C GLU A 147 6.73 24.21 24.50
N GLY A 148 6.54 24.90 23.38
CA GLY A 148 5.25 24.94 22.70
C GLY A 148 4.29 26.02 23.22
N HIS A 149 4.84 27.13 23.72
CA HIS A 149 4.09 28.28 24.23
C HIS A 149 3.32 29.01 23.12
N ALA A 150 2.09 29.47 23.42
CA ALA A 150 1.21 30.09 22.43
C ALA A 150 1.46 31.60 22.27
N SER A 151 2.04 32.24 23.29
CA SER A 151 2.39 33.67 23.25
C SER A 151 3.78 33.94 23.84
N VAL A 152 4.37 35.08 23.46
CA VAL A 152 5.69 35.53 23.96
C VAL A 152 5.65 35.76 25.47
N LYS A 153 4.56 36.34 25.96
CA LYS A 153 4.35 36.62 27.39
C LYS A 153 4.30 35.33 28.22
N GLU A 154 3.52 34.35 27.78
CA GLU A 154 3.43 33.05 28.46
C GLU A 154 4.81 32.36 28.52
N GLN A 155 5.55 32.37 27.41
CA GLN A 155 6.91 31.84 27.36
C GLN A 155 7.87 32.55 28.31
N TYR A 156 7.77 33.88 28.39
CA TYR A 156 8.57 34.70 29.29
C TYR A 156 8.27 34.40 30.77
N GLU A 157 7.00 34.31 31.14
CA GLU A 157 6.57 33.98 32.50
C GLU A 157 7.02 32.57 32.91
N ALA A 158 6.93 31.59 32.00
CA ALA A 158 7.43 30.23 32.21
C ALA A 158 8.96 30.20 32.37
N GLN A 159 9.69 30.95 31.54
CA GLN A 159 11.13 31.10 31.65
C GLN A 159 11.52 31.67 33.02
N LEU A 160 10.85 32.74 33.47
CA LEU A 160 11.12 33.37 34.75
C LEU A 160 10.78 32.46 35.94
N ALA A 161 9.68 31.70 35.85
CA ALA A 161 9.31 30.71 36.86
C ALA A 161 10.36 29.59 36.97
N ALA A 162 10.87 29.09 35.86
CA ALA A 162 11.95 28.10 35.85
C ALA A 162 13.25 28.67 36.43
N MET A 163 13.60 29.92 36.11
CA MET A 163 14.76 30.59 36.70
C MET A 163 14.61 30.79 38.22
N ARG A 164 13.41 31.12 38.70
CA ARG A 164 13.13 31.21 40.15
C ARG A 164 13.31 29.86 40.85
N ALA A 165 12.90 28.77 40.20
CA ALA A 165 13.06 27.43 40.76
C ALA A 165 14.52 26.98 40.86
N GLU A 166 15.39 27.43 39.93
CA GLU A 166 16.83 27.14 39.95
C GLU A 166 17.62 28.11 40.84
N GLY A 167 17.10 29.31 41.12
CA GLY A 167 17.75 30.35 41.92
C GLY A 167 18.20 31.55 41.09
N LEU A 168 17.38 32.60 41.04
CA LEU A 168 17.62 33.81 40.23
C LEU A 168 19.00 34.49 40.40
N PRO A 169 19.60 34.58 41.61
CA PRO A 169 20.91 35.25 41.79
C PRO A 169 22.08 34.53 41.15
N ASP A 170 21.97 33.22 40.88
CA ASP A 170 23.08 32.42 40.40
C ASP A 170 23.33 32.61 38.89
N PHE A 171 22.39 33.23 38.16
CA PHE A 171 22.48 33.32 36.71
C PHE A 171 23.52 34.35 36.23
N LEU A 172 24.32 33.93 35.25
CA LEU A 172 25.40 34.72 34.67
C LEU A 172 24.85 35.78 33.69
N PRO A 173 25.28 37.05 33.78
CA PRO A 173 24.94 38.06 32.79
C PRO A 173 25.55 37.73 31.42
N TRP A 174 24.87 38.16 30.35
CA TRP A 174 25.18 37.81 28.97
C TRP A 174 26.38 38.57 28.38
N GLY A 175 26.66 39.79 28.85
CA GLY A 175 27.80 40.59 28.42
C GLY A 175 27.65 41.20 27.01
N GLU A 176 28.78 41.52 26.38
CA GLU A 176 28.83 42.13 25.05
C GLU A 176 28.47 41.13 23.92
N PRO A 177 27.99 41.59 22.75
CA PRO A 177 27.59 40.73 21.62
C PRO A 177 28.56 39.59 21.28
N GLU A 178 29.87 39.84 21.25
CA GLU A 178 30.89 38.83 20.94
C GLU A 178 30.98 37.76 22.04
N GLN A 179 30.81 38.14 23.31
CA GLN A 179 30.82 37.23 24.44
C GLN A 179 29.57 36.35 24.45
N ILE A 180 28.41 36.93 24.10
CA ILE A 180 27.15 36.21 23.93
C ILE A 180 27.30 35.11 22.88
N GLU A 181 27.79 35.46 21.70
CA GLU A 181 27.90 34.52 20.59
C GLU A 181 28.96 33.43 20.84
N ALA A 182 30.07 33.77 21.51
CA ALA A 182 31.06 32.78 21.95
C ALA A 182 30.44 31.77 22.93
N ARG A 183 29.69 32.25 23.92
CA ARG A 183 29.00 31.41 24.92
C ARG A 183 27.92 30.53 24.30
N LEU A 184 27.12 31.06 23.38
CA LEU A 184 26.10 30.29 22.64
C LEU A 184 26.75 29.23 21.74
N THR A 185 27.85 29.58 21.07
CA THR A 185 28.62 28.64 20.24
C THR A 185 29.15 27.47 21.08
N ASP A 186 29.71 27.76 22.25
CA ASP A 186 30.21 26.74 23.16
C ASP A 186 29.09 25.82 23.69
N TYR A 187 27.96 26.40 24.12
CA TYR A 187 26.78 25.63 24.55
C TYR A 187 26.25 24.69 23.45
N GLU A 188 26.08 25.20 22.24
CA GLU A 188 25.58 24.42 21.11
C GLU A 188 26.54 23.27 20.76
N ASN A 189 27.86 23.54 20.72
CA ASN A 189 28.86 22.52 20.45
C ASN A 189 28.94 21.47 21.56
N ARG A 190 28.83 21.84 22.84
CA ARG A 190 28.74 20.88 23.95
C ARG A 190 27.51 20.00 23.85
N THR A 191 26.37 20.55 23.44
CA THR A 191 25.13 19.80 23.22
C THR A 191 25.29 18.77 22.10
N ILE A 192 25.99 19.15 21.02
CA ILE A 192 26.34 18.23 19.92
C ILE A 192 27.24 17.10 20.42
N GLN A 193 28.29 17.41 21.19
CA GLN A 193 29.20 16.41 21.75
C GLN A 193 28.50 15.47 22.74
N ALA A 194 27.62 15.99 23.59
CA ALA A 194 26.82 15.19 24.51
C ALA A 194 25.91 14.20 23.77
N ALA A 195 25.28 14.62 22.64
CA ALA A 195 24.48 13.72 21.82
C ALA A 195 25.31 12.55 21.24
N VAL A 196 26.58 12.78 20.89
CA VAL A 196 27.51 11.72 20.48
C VAL A 196 27.89 10.84 21.67
N GLY A 197 28.26 11.42 22.81
CA GLY A 197 28.66 10.69 24.02
C GLY A 197 27.57 9.79 24.60
N GLN A 198 26.31 10.22 24.55
CA GLN A 198 25.13 9.43 24.96
C GLN A 198 24.71 8.36 23.94
N GLY A 199 25.35 8.34 22.77
CA GLY A 199 25.12 7.37 21.70
C GLY A 199 23.89 7.64 20.83
N TRP A 200 23.31 8.86 20.87
CA TRP A 200 22.23 9.28 19.96
C TRP A 200 22.74 9.47 18.54
N CYS A 201 23.96 9.98 18.40
CA CYS A 201 24.59 10.32 17.13
C CYS A 201 25.95 9.63 16.98
N ARG A 202 26.41 9.48 15.73
CA ARG A 202 27.75 9.00 15.39
C ARG A 202 28.39 9.93 14.35
N PRO A 203 29.71 10.18 14.41
CA PRO A 203 30.42 10.94 13.37
C PRO A 203 30.31 10.28 11.99
N ASP A 204 30.08 11.11 10.97
CA ASP A 204 30.03 10.76 9.53
C ASP A 204 30.69 11.89 8.73
N GLY A 205 32.02 11.87 8.65
CA GLY A 205 32.82 12.99 8.14
C GLY A 205 32.73 14.21 9.07
N GLU A 206 32.46 15.39 8.50
CA GLU A 206 32.21 16.62 9.27
C GLU A 206 30.78 16.69 9.86
N ALA A 207 29.90 15.79 9.45
CA ALA A 207 28.51 15.71 9.90
C ALA A 207 28.33 14.62 10.96
N LEU A 208 27.14 14.56 11.55
CA LEU A 208 26.70 13.48 12.42
C LEU A 208 25.53 12.73 11.78
N CYS A 209 25.48 11.43 11.97
CA CYS A 209 24.36 10.58 11.61
C CYS A 209 23.69 9.99 12.86
N VAL A 210 22.39 9.71 12.77
CA VAL A 210 21.64 9.08 13.88
C VAL A 210 22.13 7.65 14.12
N SER A 211 22.31 7.30 15.39
CA SER A 211 22.65 5.94 15.81
C SER A 211 21.48 4.98 15.60
N LEU A 212 21.69 3.94 14.80
CA LEU A 212 20.66 2.92 14.54
C LEU A 212 20.19 2.20 15.81
N ARG A 213 21.06 2.09 16.83
CA ARG A 213 20.70 1.47 18.11
C ARG A 213 19.64 2.27 18.88
N ARG A 214 19.65 3.60 18.72
CA ARG A 214 18.70 4.53 19.38
C ARG A 214 17.51 4.90 18.48
N LEU A 215 17.40 4.32 17.28
CA LEU A 215 16.34 4.67 16.33
C LEU A 215 14.92 4.46 16.91
N PRO A 216 14.61 3.38 17.66
CA PRO A 216 13.30 3.22 18.27
C PRO A 216 12.98 4.30 19.30
N GLU A 217 13.95 4.63 20.16
CA GLU A 217 13.81 5.69 21.17
C GLU A 217 13.63 7.07 20.51
N LEU A 218 14.40 7.34 19.46
CA LEU A 218 14.29 8.58 18.68
C LEU A 218 12.94 8.68 17.97
N PHE A 219 12.40 7.55 17.48
CA PHE A 219 11.06 7.51 16.90
C PHE A 219 10.00 7.93 17.91
N VAL A 220 10.04 7.38 19.13
CA VAL A 220 9.12 7.75 20.22
C VAL A 220 9.31 9.22 20.61
N TRP A 221 10.56 9.67 20.76
CA TRP A 221 10.89 11.06 21.09
C TRP A 221 10.31 12.04 20.07
N THR A 222 10.61 11.85 18.79
CA THR A 222 10.12 12.74 17.72
C THR A 222 8.60 12.67 17.55
N ALA A 223 7.98 11.52 17.81
CA ALA A 223 6.52 11.39 17.83
C ALA A 223 5.89 12.24 18.95
N ARG A 224 6.43 12.21 20.17
CA ARG A 224 5.99 13.07 21.29
C ARG A 224 6.12 14.55 20.93
N ARG A 225 7.23 14.93 20.32
CA ARG A 225 7.52 16.31 19.88
C ARG A 225 6.58 16.77 18.76
N THR A 226 6.21 15.87 17.85
CA THR A 226 5.19 16.15 16.83
C THR A 226 3.82 16.37 17.45
N ARG A 227 3.46 15.59 18.48
CA ARG A 227 2.21 15.82 19.23
C ARG A 227 2.23 17.16 19.95
N LEU A 228 3.37 17.54 20.54
CA LEU A 228 3.54 18.85 21.17
C LEU A 228 3.34 19.98 20.14
N LEU A 229 4.03 19.91 19.00
CA LEU A 229 3.84 20.89 17.92
C LEU A 229 2.37 21.00 17.49
N ARG A 230 1.67 19.86 17.31
CA ARG A 230 0.24 19.88 16.95
C ARG A 230 -0.62 20.56 18.00
N ARG A 231 -0.33 20.35 19.29
CA ARG A 231 -1.05 21.02 20.39
C ARG A 231 -0.79 22.52 20.39
N THR A 232 0.46 22.94 20.23
CA THR A 232 0.83 24.36 20.12
C THR A 232 0.13 25.03 18.95
N LEU A 233 0.12 24.40 17.78
CA LEU A 233 -0.56 24.94 16.60
C LEU A 233 -2.08 25.03 16.80
N ALA A 234 -2.68 24.08 17.52
CA ALA A 234 -4.12 24.09 17.83
C ALA A 234 -4.52 25.14 18.88
N ALA A 235 -3.56 25.65 19.65
CA ALA A 235 -3.79 26.72 20.63
C ALA A 235 -3.72 28.13 20.00
N LEU A 236 -3.21 28.25 18.76
CA LEU A 236 -3.16 29.53 18.05
C LEU A 236 -4.55 29.90 17.51
N PRO A 237 -4.91 31.19 17.45
CA PRO A 237 -6.14 31.66 16.80
C PRO A 237 -6.21 31.21 15.34
N ASP A 238 -7.40 30.84 14.86
CA ASP A 238 -7.61 30.34 13.49
C ASP A 238 -7.18 31.32 12.38
N ASP A 239 -7.23 32.62 12.66
CA ASP A 239 -6.84 33.71 11.76
C ASP A 239 -5.35 34.07 11.84
N SER A 240 -4.59 33.41 12.72
CA SER A 240 -3.16 33.66 12.94
C SER A 240 -2.36 33.54 11.64
N VAL A 241 -1.50 34.54 11.40
CA VAL A 241 -0.57 34.56 10.27
C VAL A 241 0.35 33.32 10.28
N ALA A 242 0.69 32.80 11.46
CA ALA A 242 1.54 31.63 11.61
C ALA A 242 0.94 30.35 11.02
N LEU A 243 -0.39 30.22 10.99
CA LEU A 243 -1.11 29.07 10.43
C LEU A 243 -1.27 29.13 8.90
N LYS A 244 -1.05 30.31 8.29
CA LYS A 244 -1.15 30.47 6.83
C LYS A 244 -0.06 29.63 6.14
N ARG A 245 -0.49 28.76 5.22
CA ARG A 245 0.41 27.87 4.46
C ARG A 245 1.05 28.51 3.23
N ALA A 246 0.57 29.69 2.82
CA ALA A 246 1.16 30.51 1.77
C ALA A 246 2.07 31.58 2.39
N ALA A 247 3.09 32.01 1.66
CA ALA A 247 4.02 33.06 2.10
C ALA A 247 4.19 34.11 1.00
N PRO A 248 4.55 35.36 1.34
CA PRO A 248 4.95 36.38 0.39
C PRO A 248 6.11 35.90 -0.50
N LEU A 249 6.25 36.52 -1.68
CA LEU A 249 7.24 36.14 -2.68
C LEU A 249 8.67 36.12 -2.11
N GLU A 250 9.11 37.18 -1.43
CA GLU A 250 10.47 37.28 -0.89
C GLU A 250 10.78 36.18 0.14
N ARG A 251 9.81 35.85 1.01
CA ARG A 251 9.92 34.73 1.95
C ARG A 251 9.97 33.39 1.25
N SER A 252 9.15 33.21 0.23
CA SER A 252 9.13 32.00 -0.59
C SER A 252 10.48 31.76 -1.26
N LEU A 253 11.13 32.82 -1.76
CA LEU A 253 12.46 32.76 -2.36
C LEU A 253 13.55 32.46 -1.33
N LEU A 254 13.48 33.08 -0.14
CA LEU A 254 14.41 32.80 0.96
C LEU A 254 14.35 31.34 1.39
N ILE A 255 13.14 30.81 1.61
CA ILE A 255 12.94 29.40 2.02
C ILE A 255 13.35 28.44 0.90
N TYR A 256 13.05 28.77 -0.36
CA TYR A 256 13.48 27.96 -1.52
C TYR A 256 15.00 27.89 -1.63
N ALA A 257 15.69 29.03 -1.55
CA ALA A 257 17.14 29.09 -1.61
C ALA A 257 17.78 28.31 -0.44
N ALA A 258 17.21 28.45 0.76
CA ALA A 258 17.61 27.69 1.93
C ALA A 258 17.45 26.17 1.70
N GLY A 259 16.32 25.72 1.16
CA GLY A 259 16.07 24.32 0.85
C GLY A 259 16.98 23.72 -0.23
N LYS A 260 17.50 24.55 -1.16
CA LYS A 260 18.45 24.12 -2.19
C LYS A 260 19.86 23.89 -1.67
N LEU A 261 20.25 24.58 -0.59
CA LEU A 261 21.54 24.40 0.07
C LEU A 261 21.52 23.20 1.04
N ALA A 262 20.35 22.88 1.61
CA ALA A 262 20.19 21.73 2.49
C ALA A 262 20.51 20.41 1.74
N PRO A 263 21.43 19.57 2.25
CA PRO A 263 21.69 18.27 1.67
C PRO A 263 20.42 17.46 1.84
N ARG A 264 19.94 16.84 0.76
CA ARG A 264 18.82 15.90 0.90
C ARG A 264 19.38 14.61 1.50
N PRO A 265 18.99 14.29 2.74
CA PRO A 265 19.59 13.18 3.46
C PRO A 265 19.25 11.85 2.78
N ALA A 266 20.23 10.94 2.77
CA ALA A 266 20.02 9.55 2.42
C ALA A 266 20.44 8.67 3.61
N PRO A 267 19.72 7.58 3.93
CA PRO A 267 20.19 6.63 4.92
C PRO A 267 21.57 6.09 4.53
N LEU A 268 22.35 5.64 5.50
CA LEU A 268 23.62 4.96 5.20
C LEU A 268 23.38 3.69 4.36
N PRO A 269 24.30 3.27 3.48
CA PRO A 269 24.14 2.08 2.65
C PRO A 269 23.62 0.81 3.38
N PRO A 270 24.15 0.39 4.55
CA PRO A 270 23.61 -0.78 5.25
C PRO A 270 22.15 -0.60 5.68
N VAL A 271 21.75 0.63 6.01
CA VAL A 271 20.36 0.95 6.37
C VAL A 271 19.46 0.89 5.16
N GLN A 272 19.93 1.38 4.01
CA GLN A 272 19.17 1.30 2.76
C GLN A 272 18.87 -0.16 2.39
N TRP A 273 19.88 -1.04 2.47
CA TRP A 273 19.70 -2.47 2.20
C TRP A 273 18.80 -3.16 3.23
N ALA A 274 18.91 -2.80 4.51
CA ALA A 274 18.01 -3.31 5.55
C ALA A 274 16.55 -2.88 5.33
N LEU A 275 16.32 -1.61 4.97
CA LEU A 275 14.99 -1.10 4.63
C LEU A 275 14.43 -1.78 3.38
N TYR A 276 15.26 -1.98 2.35
CA TYR A 276 14.87 -2.70 1.13
C TYR A 276 14.50 -4.15 1.44
N GLY A 277 15.36 -4.90 2.13
CA GLY A 277 15.10 -6.28 2.53
C GLY A 277 13.84 -6.42 3.39
N GLY A 278 13.66 -5.54 4.38
CA GLY A 278 12.45 -5.48 5.19
C GLY A 278 11.20 -5.16 4.38
N SER A 279 11.30 -4.28 3.37
CA SER A 279 10.20 -3.95 2.47
C SER A 279 9.83 -5.10 1.53
N CYS A 280 10.81 -5.88 1.06
CA CYS A 280 10.59 -7.09 0.27
C CYS A 280 9.90 -8.18 1.10
N LEU A 281 10.33 -8.37 2.35
CA LEU A 281 9.68 -9.31 3.26
C LEU A 281 8.23 -8.89 3.54
N LEU A 282 8.00 -7.60 3.82
CA LEU A 282 6.64 -7.08 4.02
C LEU A 282 5.77 -7.24 2.77
N PHE A 283 6.33 -6.98 1.58
CA PHE A 283 5.65 -7.23 0.30
C PHE A 283 5.24 -8.69 0.18
N LEU A 284 6.16 -9.62 0.43
CA LEU A 284 5.89 -11.06 0.33
C LEU A 284 4.81 -11.51 1.30
N LEU A 285 4.89 -11.10 2.56
CA LEU A 285 3.91 -11.47 3.60
C LEU A 285 2.52 -10.92 3.30
N LEU A 286 2.42 -9.66 2.88
CA LEU A 286 1.13 -9.05 2.52
C LEU A 286 0.55 -9.63 1.23
N ALA A 287 1.41 -9.88 0.23
CA ALA A 287 0.98 -10.53 -1.00
C ALA A 287 0.51 -11.96 -0.72
N TRP A 288 1.20 -12.72 0.14
CA TRP A 288 0.79 -14.07 0.54
C TRP A 288 -0.51 -14.10 1.36
N LEU A 289 -0.85 -13.00 2.06
CA LEU A 289 -2.16 -12.89 2.72
C LEU A 289 -3.30 -12.76 1.70
N VAL A 290 -3.04 -12.18 0.53
CA VAL A 290 -4.04 -11.87 -0.51
C VAL A 290 -4.06 -12.91 -1.63
N PHE A 291 -2.89 -13.47 -1.95
CA PHE A 291 -2.59 -14.39 -3.04
C PHE A 291 -1.88 -15.65 -2.51
N ASP A 292 -1.76 -16.70 -3.31
CA ASP A 292 -0.91 -17.83 -2.94
C ASP A 292 0.58 -17.44 -2.94
N LEU A 293 1.39 -18.24 -2.24
CA LEU A 293 2.82 -17.96 -2.07
C LEU A 293 3.59 -17.95 -3.40
N THR A 294 3.18 -18.78 -4.37
CA THR A 294 3.84 -18.86 -5.67
C THR A 294 3.62 -17.57 -6.47
N LEU A 295 2.39 -17.08 -6.54
CA LEU A 295 2.06 -15.81 -7.17
C LEU A 295 2.77 -14.64 -6.44
N ALA A 296 2.73 -14.62 -5.11
CA ALA A 296 3.40 -13.60 -4.31
C ALA A 296 4.92 -13.56 -4.56
N ALA A 297 5.58 -14.72 -4.60
CA ALA A 297 7.01 -14.84 -4.89
C ALA A 297 7.35 -14.42 -6.33
N CYS A 298 6.56 -14.85 -7.32
CA CYS A 298 6.76 -14.44 -8.72
C CYS A 298 6.61 -12.93 -8.87
N LEU A 299 5.59 -12.32 -8.28
CA LEU A 299 5.40 -10.87 -8.28
C LEU A 299 6.61 -10.14 -7.67
N LEU A 300 7.10 -10.61 -6.52
CA LEU A 300 8.29 -10.02 -5.88
C LEU A 300 9.50 -10.07 -6.82
N VAL A 301 9.75 -11.21 -7.47
CA VAL A 301 10.88 -11.37 -8.41
C VAL A 301 10.75 -10.42 -9.60
N VAL A 302 9.57 -10.33 -10.22
CA VAL A 302 9.34 -9.45 -11.38
C VAL A 302 9.57 -7.99 -11.01
N VAL A 303 8.98 -7.53 -9.91
CA VAL A 303 9.10 -6.13 -9.48
C VAL A 303 10.53 -5.82 -9.01
N ALA A 304 11.18 -6.75 -8.28
CA ALA A 304 12.57 -6.57 -7.86
C ALA A 304 13.54 -6.49 -9.04
N LEU A 305 13.36 -7.34 -10.07
CA LEU A 305 14.16 -7.28 -11.29
C LEU A 305 13.95 -5.95 -12.04
N HIS A 306 12.70 -5.51 -12.14
CA HIS A 306 12.33 -4.23 -12.75
C HIS A 306 13.01 -3.05 -12.03
N GLU A 307 12.86 -2.93 -10.72
CA GLU A 307 13.50 -1.84 -9.96
C GLU A 307 15.03 -1.90 -9.98
N ALA A 308 15.60 -3.10 -9.95
CA ALA A 308 17.05 -3.28 -10.07
C ALA A 308 17.55 -2.71 -11.40
N GLY A 309 16.79 -2.85 -12.48
CA GLY A 309 17.07 -2.22 -13.77
C GLY A 309 17.20 -0.70 -13.68
N HIS A 310 16.21 -0.02 -13.07
CA HIS A 310 16.28 1.42 -12.83
C HIS A 310 17.47 1.81 -11.95
N TYR A 311 17.69 1.08 -10.85
CA TYR A 311 18.78 1.34 -9.91
C TYR A 311 20.14 1.23 -10.57
N LEU A 312 20.39 0.16 -11.33
CA LEU A 312 21.65 -0.07 -12.02
C LEU A 312 21.90 1.00 -13.09
N ALA A 313 20.88 1.38 -13.87
CA ALA A 313 21.01 2.46 -14.84
C ALA A 313 21.30 3.81 -14.19
N MET A 314 20.61 4.15 -13.09
CA MET A 314 20.88 5.36 -12.32
C MET A 314 22.33 5.38 -11.81
N ARG A 315 22.80 4.26 -11.24
CA ARG A 315 24.20 4.11 -10.79
C ARG A 315 25.19 4.30 -11.93
N ALA A 316 24.94 3.68 -13.09
CA ALA A 316 25.79 3.77 -14.28
C ALA A 316 25.89 5.21 -14.83
N PHE A 317 24.78 5.97 -14.79
CA PHE A 317 24.76 7.38 -15.21
C PHE A 317 25.18 8.37 -14.12
N GLY A 318 25.71 7.88 -12.99
CA GLY A 318 26.25 8.74 -11.93
C GLY A 318 25.19 9.49 -11.12
N TYR A 319 23.98 8.95 -10.99
CA TYR A 319 22.99 9.45 -10.04
C TYR A 319 23.54 9.29 -8.62
N ARG A 320 23.26 10.29 -7.78
CA ARG A 320 23.62 10.28 -6.37
C ARG A 320 22.43 9.83 -5.53
N ARG A 321 22.69 9.28 -4.34
CA ARG A 321 21.65 8.92 -3.35
C ARG A 321 20.58 7.95 -3.91
N THR A 322 21.00 7.06 -4.80
CA THR A 322 20.17 6.00 -5.39
C THR A 322 19.72 5.00 -4.32
N GLN A 323 18.41 4.77 -4.23
CA GLN A 323 17.78 3.87 -3.26
C GLN A 323 16.67 3.08 -3.94
N MET A 324 16.33 1.92 -3.37
CA MET A 324 15.20 1.10 -3.76
C MET A 324 14.35 0.78 -2.53
N LEU A 325 13.04 0.81 -2.69
CA LEU A 325 12.07 0.33 -1.70
C LEU A 325 10.98 -0.44 -2.42
N MET A 326 10.48 -1.49 -1.78
CA MET A 326 9.33 -2.25 -2.27
C MET A 326 8.07 -1.79 -1.55
N LEU A 327 7.12 -1.19 -2.26
CA LEU A 327 5.81 -0.84 -1.70
C LEU A 327 4.86 -2.02 -1.87
N PRO A 328 4.34 -2.62 -0.77
CA PRO A 328 3.44 -3.76 -0.88
C PRO A 328 2.21 -3.42 -1.72
N LEU A 329 1.82 -4.34 -2.61
CA LEU A 329 0.64 -4.24 -3.48
C LEU A 329 0.60 -3.06 -4.47
N VAL A 330 1.58 -2.15 -4.44
CA VAL A 330 1.70 -0.99 -5.33
C VAL A 330 2.80 -1.21 -6.36
N GLY A 331 3.95 -1.74 -5.93
CA GLY A 331 5.12 -1.95 -6.79
C GLY A 331 6.41 -1.49 -6.13
N GLY A 332 7.48 -1.45 -6.89
CA GLY A 332 8.76 -0.93 -6.42
C GLY A 332 8.86 0.57 -6.62
N VAL A 333 9.77 1.20 -5.88
CA VAL A 333 10.17 2.58 -6.13
C VAL A 333 11.67 2.70 -6.01
N ALA A 334 12.34 2.90 -7.14
CA ALA A 334 13.71 3.36 -7.21
C ALA A 334 13.76 4.89 -7.35
N PHE A 335 14.53 5.56 -6.50
CA PHE A 335 14.72 7.01 -6.56
C PHE A 335 16.19 7.36 -6.44
N GLY A 336 16.60 8.39 -7.17
CA GLY A 336 17.96 8.90 -7.20
C GLY A 336 18.01 10.30 -7.77
N GLU A 337 19.06 11.04 -7.47
CA GLU A 337 19.24 12.42 -7.91
C GLU A 337 20.25 12.48 -9.05
N ALA A 338 19.79 12.91 -10.22
CA ALA A 338 20.64 13.06 -11.39
C ALA A 338 21.72 14.12 -11.14
N SER A 339 23.00 13.73 -11.31
CA SER A 339 24.12 14.69 -11.23
C SER A 339 24.10 15.70 -12.39
N ARG A 340 23.65 15.26 -13.58
CA ARG A 340 23.47 16.08 -14.77
C ARG A 340 22.18 15.62 -15.47
N PRO A 341 21.07 16.37 -15.35
CA PRO A 341 19.81 15.95 -15.93
C PRO A 341 19.88 16.04 -17.46
N ASP A 342 19.62 14.92 -18.13
CA ASP A 342 19.64 14.77 -19.60
C ASP A 342 18.46 13.90 -20.02
N ALA A 343 17.72 14.35 -21.04
CA ALA A 343 16.55 13.65 -21.54
C ALA A 343 16.88 12.24 -22.06
N TRP A 344 18.06 12.07 -22.66
CA TRP A 344 18.52 10.76 -23.14
C TRP A 344 18.75 9.77 -22.00
N HIS A 345 19.52 10.16 -20.98
CA HIS A 345 19.77 9.30 -19.82
C HIS A 345 18.47 8.96 -19.09
N ARG A 346 17.54 9.90 -18.95
CA ARG A 346 16.23 9.60 -18.34
C ARG A 346 15.43 8.58 -19.12
N ALA A 347 15.38 8.67 -20.45
CA ALA A 347 14.71 7.67 -21.26
C ALA A 347 15.36 6.28 -21.10
N LEU A 348 16.69 6.21 -21.05
CA LEU A 348 17.40 4.95 -20.82
C LEU A 348 17.15 4.37 -19.41
N VAL A 349 17.15 5.21 -18.37
CA VAL A 349 16.79 4.78 -17.02
C VAL A 349 15.36 4.24 -16.99
N ALA A 350 14.41 4.94 -17.62
CA ALA A 350 13.02 4.50 -17.71
C ALA A 350 12.87 3.18 -18.47
N LEU A 351 13.65 2.93 -19.52
CA LEU A 351 13.63 1.65 -20.24
C LEU A 351 14.38 0.52 -19.50
N ALA A 352 15.34 0.86 -18.65
CA ALA A 352 16.17 -0.13 -17.97
C ALA A 352 15.39 -1.00 -16.97
N GLY A 353 14.25 -0.53 -16.46
CA GLY A 353 13.35 -1.34 -15.65
C GLY A 353 12.57 -2.37 -16.47
N PRO A 354 11.73 -1.95 -17.44
CA PRO A 354 10.87 -2.86 -18.17
C PRO A 354 11.60 -3.77 -19.16
N VAL A 355 12.63 -3.28 -19.86
CA VAL A 355 13.23 -4.04 -20.98
C VAL A 355 13.84 -5.38 -20.57
N PRO A 356 14.66 -5.49 -19.50
CA PRO A 356 15.25 -6.77 -19.11
C PRO A 356 14.17 -7.82 -18.77
N GLY A 357 13.15 -7.42 -18.00
CA GLY A 357 12.06 -8.31 -17.63
C GLY A 357 11.20 -8.71 -18.81
N LEU A 358 10.90 -7.78 -19.73
CA LEU A 358 10.15 -8.07 -20.96
C LEU A 358 10.88 -9.11 -21.83
N LEU A 359 12.18 -8.90 -22.10
CA LEU A 359 12.96 -9.81 -22.94
C LEU A 359 13.10 -11.20 -22.29
N LEU A 360 13.35 -11.25 -20.98
CA LEU A 360 13.43 -12.50 -20.23
C LEU A 360 12.08 -13.24 -20.24
N GLY A 361 10.98 -12.53 -20.00
CA GLY A 361 9.63 -13.10 -20.02
C GLY A 361 9.28 -13.68 -21.39
N LEU A 362 9.58 -12.95 -22.47
CA LEU A 362 9.38 -13.43 -23.84
C LEU A 362 10.21 -14.69 -24.08
N ALA A 363 11.50 -14.69 -23.75
CA ALA A 363 12.35 -15.87 -23.91
C ALA A 363 11.79 -17.10 -23.15
N LEU A 364 11.32 -16.91 -21.92
CA LEU A 364 10.74 -17.98 -21.11
C LEU A 364 9.40 -18.50 -21.67
N LEU A 365 8.54 -17.62 -22.22
CA LEU A 365 7.29 -18.04 -22.90
C LEU A 365 7.55 -18.93 -24.13
N TRP A 366 8.73 -18.84 -24.73
CA TRP A 366 9.13 -19.70 -25.84
C TRP A 366 9.85 -20.98 -25.38
N ALA A 367 10.59 -20.90 -24.27
CA ALA A 367 11.41 -22.00 -23.77
C ALA A 367 10.66 -22.98 -22.84
N VAL A 368 9.60 -22.55 -22.18
CA VAL A 368 8.89 -23.32 -21.15
C VAL A 368 7.48 -23.67 -21.61
N PRO A 369 6.98 -24.90 -21.35
CA PRO A 369 5.58 -25.23 -21.60
C PRO A 369 4.65 -24.43 -20.69
N ALA A 370 3.40 -24.24 -21.13
CA ALA A 370 2.40 -23.57 -20.32
C ALA A 370 2.04 -24.40 -19.06
N GLY A 371 1.83 -23.71 -17.93
CA GLY A 371 1.52 -24.31 -16.63
C GLY A 371 2.68 -24.30 -15.63
N GLY A 372 2.35 -24.19 -14.35
CA GLY A 372 3.33 -24.14 -13.25
C GLY A 372 3.93 -22.76 -12.98
N ALA A 373 4.83 -22.70 -11.99
CA ALA A 373 5.40 -21.45 -11.46
C ALA A 373 6.28 -20.69 -12.47
N THR A 374 7.04 -21.40 -13.30
CA THR A 374 7.92 -20.82 -14.33
C THR A 374 7.13 -20.17 -15.46
N ALA A 375 6.05 -20.82 -15.91
CA ALA A 375 5.12 -20.25 -16.88
C ALA A 375 4.41 -19.00 -16.33
N LEU A 376 4.00 -19.04 -15.06
CA LEU A 376 3.42 -17.88 -14.37
C LEU A 376 4.42 -16.73 -14.29
N LEU A 377 5.67 -17.00 -13.92
CA LEU A 377 6.74 -16.00 -13.89
C LEU A 377 6.99 -15.39 -15.28
N ALA A 378 7.06 -16.22 -16.33
CA ALA A 378 7.24 -15.77 -17.71
C ALA A 378 6.11 -14.83 -18.15
N TRP A 379 4.86 -15.20 -17.84
CA TRP A 379 3.70 -14.38 -18.10
C TRP A 379 3.74 -13.05 -17.35
N LEU A 380 4.03 -13.07 -16.05
CA LEU A 380 4.11 -11.86 -15.21
C LEU A 380 5.24 -10.93 -15.67
N LEU A 381 6.38 -11.49 -16.05
CA LEU A 381 7.51 -10.74 -16.62
C LEU A 381 7.09 -9.98 -17.88
N VAL A 382 6.37 -10.61 -18.81
CA VAL A 382 5.91 -9.88 -20.00
C VAL A 382 4.81 -8.89 -19.63
N PHE A 383 3.81 -9.31 -18.85
CA PHE A 383 2.64 -8.48 -18.53
C PHE A 383 2.99 -7.20 -17.79
N ILE A 384 3.72 -7.29 -16.66
CA ILE A 384 4.05 -6.13 -15.82
C ILE A 384 4.98 -5.16 -16.56
N ASN A 385 5.96 -5.68 -17.30
CA ASN A 385 6.90 -4.83 -18.01
C ASN A 385 6.28 -4.20 -19.28
N ALA A 386 5.39 -4.92 -19.97
CA ALA A 386 4.61 -4.35 -21.08
C ALA A 386 3.64 -3.27 -20.61
N LEU A 387 2.99 -3.46 -19.45
CA LEU A 387 2.17 -2.42 -18.82
C LEU A 387 3.02 -1.19 -18.54
N ASN A 388 4.19 -1.32 -17.93
CA ASN A 388 5.08 -0.19 -17.63
C ASN A 388 5.58 0.55 -18.87
N LEU A 389 5.59 -0.08 -20.04
CA LEU A 389 5.91 0.58 -21.32
C LEU A 389 4.73 1.38 -21.89
N LEU A 390 3.53 1.34 -21.31
CA LEU A 390 2.42 2.13 -21.82
C LEU A 390 2.72 3.64 -21.70
N PRO A 391 2.33 4.45 -22.70
CA PRO A 391 2.76 5.84 -22.83
C PRO A 391 1.95 6.79 -21.94
N PHE A 392 1.84 6.50 -20.63
CA PHE A 392 1.16 7.37 -19.68
C PHE A 392 1.84 7.41 -18.31
N ALA A 393 1.92 8.59 -17.69
CA ALA A 393 2.40 8.72 -16.31
C ALA A 393 1.36 8.13 -15.32
N PRO A 394 1.78 7.44 -14.23
CA PRO A 394 3.13 7.38 -13.66
C PRO A 394 4.05 6.26 -14.19
N LEU A 395 3.66 5.52 -15.24
CA LEU A 395 4.46 4.42 -15.78
C LEU A 395 5.71 4.90 -16.53
N ASP A 396 6.69 4.03 -16.70
CA ASP A 396 7.97 4.35 -17.34
C ASP A 396 7.86 4.79 -18.79
N GLY A 397 6.93 4.22 -19.54
CA GLY A 397 6.61 4.63 -20.90
C GLY A 397 6.17 6.10 -20.99
N GLY A 398 5.55 6.62 -19.93
CA GLY A 398 5.28 8.05 -19.77
C GLY A 398 6.57 8.89 -19.69
N GLN A 399 7.59 8.42 -18.97
CA GLN A 399 8.89 9.10 -18.88
C GLN A 399 9.66 9.06 -20.22
N VAL A 400 9.56 7.95 -20.96
CA VAL A 400 10.12 7.84 -22.33
C VAL A 400 9.42 8.79 -23.28
N LEU A 401 8.09 8.86 -23.21
CA LEU A 401 7.29 9.79 -24.02
C LEU A 401 7.65 11.25 -23.71
N GLU A 402 7.85 11.59 -22.44
CA GLU A 402 8.31 12.91 -22.02
C GLU A 402 9.67 13.30 -22.59
N ALA A 403 10.62 12.36 -22.63
CA ALA A 403 11.92 12.57 -23.24
C ALA A 403 11.81 12.78 -24.77
N LEU A 404 10.95 12.02 -25.44
CA LEU A 404 10.72 12.10 -26.89
C LEU A 404 9.95 13.38 -27.29
N LEU A 405 8.94 13.78 -26.52
CA LEU A 405 8.02 14.87 -26.82
C LEU A 405 8.18 16.01 -25.79
N PRO A 406 9.17 16.90 -25.97
CA PRO A 406 9.34 18.04 -25.08
C PRO A 406 8.11 18.97 -25.14
N ALA A 407 7.91 19.76 -24.08
CA ALA A 407 6.86 20.75 -23.83
C ALA A 407 6.20 21.42 -25.05
N ARG A 408 6.97 21.73 -26.09
CA ARG A 408 6.46 22.33 -27.34
C ARG A 408 5.44 21.45 -28.08
N HIS A 409 5.44 20.14 -27.84
CA HIS A 409 4.47 19.17 -28.39
C HIS A 409 3.43 18.72 -27.36
N ALA A 410 3.15 19.54 -26.35
CA ALA A 410 2.17 19.27 -25.29
C ALA A 410 0.83 18.67 -25.79
N ALA A 411 0.32 19.18 -26.92
CA ALA A 411 -0.94 18.71 -27.49
C ALA A 411 -0.83 17.27 -28.03
N VAL A 412 0.28 16.94 -28.70
CA VAL A 412 0.56 15.58 -29.20
C VAL A 412 0.68 14.61 -28.03
N ARG A 413 1.35 15.02 -26.96
CA ARG A 413 1.48 14.22 -25.74
C ARG A 413 0.12 13.91 -25.10
N ILE A 414 -0.74 14.93 -24.92
CA ILE A 414 -2.11 14.72 -24.39
C ILE A 414 -2.89 13.77 -25.30
N GLY A 415 -2.80 13.93 -26.62
CA GLY A 415 -3.50 13.06 -27.57
C GLY A 415 -3.08 11.59 -27.45
N LEU A 416 -1.77 11.32 -27.33
CA LEU A 416 -1.26 9.96 -27.14
C LEU A 416 -1.65 9.35 -25.79
N GLU A 417 -1.61 10.14 -24.72
CA GLU A 417 -2.03 9.68 -23.40
C GLU A 417 -3.55 9.43 -23.34
N ALA A 418 -4.36 10.23 -24.03
CA ALA A 418 -5.80 10.01 -24.16
C ALA A 418 -6.11 8.74 -24.95
N LEU A 419 -5.40 8.50 -26.07
CA LEU A 419 -5.51 7.28 -26.85
C LEU A 419 -5.15 6.04 -26.01
N ALA A 420 -4.08 6.11 -25.23
CA ALA A 420 -3.69 5.02 -24.33
C ALA A 420 -4.72 4.77 -23.22
N ALA A 421 -5.34 5.82 -22.67
CA ALA A 421 -6.42 5.70 -21.70
C ALA A 421 -7.67 5.04 -22.31
N CYS A 422 -8.04 5.39 -23.56
CA CYS A 422 -9.11 4.72 -24.29
C CYS A 422 -8.79 3.24 -24.54
N GLY A 423 -7.55 2.92 -24.93
CA GLY A 423 -7.09 1.53 -25.07
C GLY A 423 -7.17 0.74 -23.76
N LEU A 424 -6.76 1.35 -22.65
CA LEU A 424 -6.85 0.75 -21.32
C LEU A 424 -8.30 0.52 -20.90
N LEU A 425 -9.21 1.45 -21.18
CA LEU A 425 -10.64 1.28 -20.94
C LEU A 425 -11.23 0.14 -21.78
N ALA A 426 -10.86 0.05 -23.06
CA ALA A 426 -11.31 -1.05 -23.93
C ALA A 426 -10.82 -2.41 -23.42
N LEU A 427 -9.56 -2.50 -22.98
CA LEU A 427 -9.01 -3.71 -22.34
C LEU A 427 -9.72 -4.03 -21.02
N ALA A 428 -9.97 -3.02 -20.17
CA ALA A 428 -10.69 -3.20 -18.91
C ALA A 428 -12.09 -3.75 -19.13
N TRP A 429 -12.80 -3.23 -20.12
CA TRP A 429 -14.13 -3.71 -20.52
C TRP A 429 -14.08 -5.14 -21.06
N TRP A 430 -13.15 -5.42 -21.98
CA TRP A 430 -13.00 -6.74 -22.61
C TRP A 430 -12.66 -7.85 -21.62
N PHE A 431 -11.75 -7.58 -20.69
CA PHE A 431 -11.29 -8.57 -19.70
C PHE A 431 -12.09 -8.55 -18.39
N GLY A 432 -13.04 -7.62 -18.22
CA GLY A 432 -13.76 -7.44 -16.95
C GLY A 432 -12.84 -7.17 -15.75
N SER A 433 -11.66 -6.57 -15.98
CA SER A 433 -10.61 -6.49 -14.96
C SER A 433 -10.71 -5.21 -14.12
N PRO A 434 -11.01 -5.31 -12.81
CA PRO A 434 -11.05 -4.13 -11.93
C PRO A 434 -9.69 -3.46 -11.76
N LEU A 435 -8.58 -4.20 -11.93
CA LEU A 435 -7.22 -3.65 -11.85
C LEU A 435 -6.96 -2.61 -12.95
N LEU A 436 -7.35 -2.90 -14.20
CA LEU A 436 -7.19 -1.98 -15.32
C LEU A 436 -8.04 -0.70 -15.13
N LEU A 437 -9.21 -0.85 -14.51
CA LEU A 437 -10.06 0.30 -14.14
C LEU A 437 -9.41 1.17 -13.07
N VAL A 438 -8.77 0.57 -12.05
CA VAL A 438 -8.02 1.33 -11.03
C VAL A 438 -6.88 2.12 -11.68
N LEU A 439 -6.11 1.51 -12.58
CA LEU A 439 -5.05 2.20 -13.32
C LEU A 439 -5.60 3.36 -14.15
N LEU A 440 -6.75 3.18 -14.80
CA LEU A 440 -7.44 4.24 -15.54
C LEU A 440 -7.86 5.40 -14.63
N VAL A 441 -8.47 5.10 -13.48
CA VAL A 441 -8.89 6.13 -12.51
C VAL A 441 -7.69 6.92 -11.99
N LEU A 442 -6.62 6.24 -11.59
CA LEU A 442 -5.37 6.89 -11.16
C LEU A 442 -4.82 7.82 -12.25
N ARG A 443 -4.89 7.38 -13.52
CA ARG A 443 -4.47 8.21 -14.65
C ARG A 443 -5.33 9.46 -14.80
N VAL A 444 -6.65 9.32 -14.78
CA VAL A 444 -7.60 10.44 -14.95
C VAL A 444 -7.44 11.47 -13.84
N LEU A 445 -7.25 11.04 -12.59
CA LEU A 445 -6.99 11.94 -11.45
C LEU A 445 -5.72 12.80 -11.65
N GLY A 446 -4.72 12.28 -12.38
CA GLY A 446 -3.47 12.99 -12.69
C GLY A 446 -3.58 14.04 -13.80
N TRP A 447 -4.65 14.08 -14.60
CA TRP A 447 -4.76 15.02 -15.73
C TRP A 447 -4.79 16.49 -15.33
N GLY A 448 -5.40 16.83 -14.20
CA GLY A 448 -5.39 18.20 -13.69
C GLY A 448 -3.97 18.72 -13.40
N GLY A 449 -3.08 17.86 -12.91
CA GLY A 449 -1.67 18.20 -12.68
C GLY A 449 -0.91 18.43 -13.98
N LEU A 450 -1.06 17.52 -14.94
CA LEU A 450 -0.46 17.63 -16.27
C LEU A 450 -0.92 18.91 -16.99
N TRP A 451 -2.21 19.22 -16.93
CA TRP A 451 -2.74 20.44 -17.55
C TRP A 451 -2.09 21.70 -16.98
N ARG A 452 -1.96 21.79 -15.66
CA ARG A 452 -1.27 22.91 -14.99
C ARG A 452 0.21 22.99 -15.37
N GLN A 453 0.90 21.85 -15.45
CA GLN A 453 2.29 21.80 -15.90
C GLN A 453 2.44 22.36 -17.32
N LEU A 454 1.57 21.96 -18.24
CA LEU A 454 1.61 22.41 -19.63
C LEU A 454 1.31 23.91 -19.76
N GLN A 455 0.37 24.42 -18.96
CA GLN A 455 0.12 25.87 -18.89
C GLN A 455 1.34 26.62 -18.37
N PHE A 456 1.95 26.13 -17.28
CA PHE A 456 3.16 26.71 -16.72
C PHE A 456 4.31 26.75 -17.72
N GLU A 457 4.63 25.63 -18.37
CA GLU A 457 5.72 25.56 -19.35
C GLU A 457 5.50 26.52 -20.53
N ARG A 458 4.25 26.63 -21.01
CA ARG A 458 3.88 27.59 -22.07
C ARG A 458 4.04 29.03 -21.62
N TRP A 459 3.54 29.38 -20.43
CA TRP A 459 3.61 30.74 -19.89
C TRP A 459 5.05 31.13 -19.55
N TYR A 460 5.80 30.23 -18.92
CA TYR A 460 7.20 30.41 -18.60
C TYR A 460 8.03 30.65 -19.84
N ARG A 461 7.90 29.84 -20.91
CA ARG A 461 8.65 30.05 -22.16
C ARG A 461 8.35 31.42 -22.79
N ARG A 462 7.07 31.83 -22.84
CA ARG A 462 6.68 33.15 -23.36
C ARG A 462 7.25 34.28 -22.50
N ALA A 463 7.19 34.15 -21.18
CA ALA A 463 7.69 35.13 -20.24
C ALA A 463 9.23 35.22 -20.27
N ALA A 464 9.92 34.09 -20.29
CA ALA A 464 11.38 33.99 -20.37
C ALA A 464 11.92 34.53 -21.71
N ALA A 465 11.22 34.32 -22.83
CA ALA A 465 11.58 34.90 -24.12
C ALA A 465 11.55 36.44 -24.10
N ARG A 466 10.62 37.03 -23.34
CA ARG A 466 10.48 38.49 -23.19
C ARG A 466 11.47 39.06 -22.17
N MET A 467 11.56 38.46 -20.98
CA MET A 467 12.34 39.01 -19.86
C MET A 467 13.80 38.58 -19.84
N ARG A 468 14.17 37.48 -20.54
CA ARG A 468 15.53 36.93 -20.60
C ARG A 468 16.24 36.91 -19.23
N PRO A 469 15.77 36.07 -18.28
CA PRO A 469 16.33 36.04 -16.93
C PRO A 469 17.85 35.84 -16.96
N ALA A 470 18.58 36.78 -16.37
CA ALA A 470 20.04 36.84 -16.44
C ALA A 470 20.73 35.70 -15.67
N ASP A 471 20.10 35.22 -14.59
CA ASP A 471 20.65 34.20 -13.70
C ASP A 471 19.60 33.21 -13.18
N ALA A 472 20.08 32.21 -12.42
CA ALA A 472 19.21 31.21 -11.81
C ALA A 472 18.21 31.81 -10.82
N LYS A 473 18.58 32.89 -10.12
CA LYS A 473 17.71 33.56 -9.14
C LYS A 473 16.53 34.26 -9.81
N ALA A 474 16.77 34.97 -10.92
CA ALA A 474 15.74 35.57 -11.74
C ALA A 474 14.80 34.52 -12.34
N ALA A 475 15.33 33.39 -12.79
CA ALA A 475 14.53 32.27 -13.28
C ALA A 475 13.60 31.69 -12.21
N VAL A 476 14.10 31.50 -10.98
CA VAL A 476 13.29 31.04 -9.82
C VAL A 476 12.22 32.05 -9.46
N ARG A 477 12.57 33.34 -9.39
CA ARG A 477 11.63 34.43 -9.11
C ARG A 477 10.47 34.45 -10.10
N LEU A 478 10.77 34.35 -11.40
CA LEU A 478 9.78 34.28 -12.45
C LEU A 478 8.84 33.07 -12.26
N SER A 479 9.39 31.90 -11.92
CA SER A 479 8.58 30.70 -11.68
C SER A 479 7.58 30.89 -10.54
N PHE A 480 8.00 31.49 -9.41
CA PHE A 480 7.10 31.78 -8.30
C PHE A 480 5.99 32.77 -8.69
N GLN A 481 6.32 33.84 -9.42
CA GLN A 481 5.34 34.82 -9.89
C GLN A 481 4.30 34.22 -10.84
N LEU A 482 4.71 33.28 -11.71
CA LEU A 482 3.79 32.59 -12.60
C LEU A 482 2.92 31.58 -11.85
N LEU A 483 3.48 30.88 -10.86
CA LEU A 483 2.72 29.97 -10.01
C LEU A 483 1.67 30.68 -9.17
N GLU A 484 1.95 31.90 -8.71
CA GLU A 484 0.95 32.74 -8.02
C GLU A 484 -0.30 33.02 -8.86
N ARG A 485 -0.16 33.03 -10.19
CA ARG A 485 -1.27 33.21 -11.13
C ARG A 485 -1.98 31.90 -11.48
N LEU A 486 -1.25 30.78 -11.46
CA LEU A 486 -1.76 29.46 -11.85
C LEU A 486 -2.44 28.71 -10.72
N LEU A 487 -1.92 28.87 -9.50
CA LEU A 487 -2.38 28.16 -8.32
C LEU A 487 -3.33 29.04 -7.51
N PRO A 488 -4.33 28.43 -6.83
CA PRO A 488 -5.19 29.18 -5.93
C PRO A 488 -4.38 29.74 -4.76
N ALA A 489 -4.80 30.86 -4.17
CA ALA A 489 -4.12 31.51 -3.05
C ALA A 489 -3.86 30.58 -1.86
N ARG A 490 -4.76 29.61 -1.63
CA ARG A 490 -4.66 28.56 -0.59
C ARG A 490 -3.56 27.52 -0.82
N ALA A 491 -2.95 27.46 -2.00
CA ALA A 491 -1.90 26.47 -2.30
C ALA A 491 -0.67 26.71 -1.39
N SER A 492 -0.21 25.65 -0.73
CA SER A 492 0.87 25.75 0.26
C SER A 492 2.22 26.09 -0.39
N LEU A 493 3.12 26.72 0.36
CA LEU A 493 4.48 26.97 -0.10
C LEU A 493 5.19 25.65 -0.45
N ALA A 494 4.99 24.59 0.34
CA ALA A 494 5.55 23.27 0.04
C ALA A 494 5.13 22.74 -1.34
N GLN A 495 3.85 22.91 -1.72
CA GLN A 495 3.36 22.56 -3.07
C GLN A 495 4.06 23.40 -4.15
N ARG A 496 4.14 24.72 -3.93
CA ARG A 496 4.79 25.64 -4.89
C ARG A 496 6.27 25.31 -5.07
N VAL A 497 7.01 25.12 -3.99
CA VAL A 497 8.43 24.76 -4.00
C VAL A 497 8.66 23.46 -4.76
N ARG A 498 7.87 22.40 -4.52
CA ARG A 498 7.97 21.14 -5.27
C ARG A 498 7.77 21.34 -6.77
N MET A 499 6.77 22.13 -7.17
CA MET A 499 6.47 22.40 -8.57
C MET A 499 7.57 23.24 -9.24
N VAL A 500 8.06 24.30 -8.58
CA VAL A 500 9.19 25.10 -9.08
C VAL A 500 10.42 24.20 -9.28
N ASP A 501 10.71 23.36 -8.30
CA ASP A 501 11.86 22.47 -8.32
C ASP A 501 11.82 21.52 -9.51
N GLU A 502 10.73 20.76 -9.62
CA GLU A 502 10.53 19.77 -10.65
C GLU A 502 10.49 20.40 -12.05
N TRP A 503 9.78 21.51 -12.21
CA TRP A 503 9.56 22.11 -13.53
C TRP A 503 10.74 22.93 -14.02
N LEU A 504 11.48 23.61 -13.14
CA LEU A 504 12.71 24.29 -13.54
C LEU A 504 13.80 23.29 -13.95
N ASP A 505 13.93 22.18 -13.22
CA ASP A 505 14.88 21.13 -13.59
C ASP A 505 14.51 20.55 -14.97
N ARG A 506 13.21 20.34 -15.24
CA ARG A 506 12.71 19.92 -16.57
C ARG A 506 12.99 20.92 -17.70
N LEU A 507 12.85 22.22 -17.41
CA LEU A 507 13.11 23.28 -18.40
C LEU A 507 14.61 23.45 -18.70
N ARG A 508 15.47 23.02 -17.76
CA ARG A 508 16.93 23.05 -17.90
C ARG A 508 17.49 21.86 -18.68
N ASP A 509 16.71 20.81 -18.91
CA ASP A 509 17.18 19.66 -19.66
C ASP A 509 17.57 20.02 -21.09
N LYS A 510 18.72 19.51 -21.51
CA LYS A 510 19.11 19.59 -22.92
C LYS A 510 18.17 18.71 -23.74
N PRO A 511 17.57 19.24 -24.83
CA PRO A 511 16.79 18.43 -25.74
C PRO A 511 17.70 17.40 -26.43
N MET A 512 17.17 16.21 -26.69
CA MET A 512 17.92 15.18 -27.42
C MET A 512 18.22 15.63 -28.85
N ALA A 513 19.40 15.26 -29.34
CA ALA A 513 19.74 15.38 -30.75
C ALA A 513 18.76 14.54 -31.61
N VAL A 514 18.45 15.05 -32.81
CA VAL A 514 17.51 14.40 -33.76
C VAL A 514 17.79 12.91 -33.99
N PRO A 515 19.03 12.44 -34.26
CA PRO A 515 19.27 11.01 -34.49
C PRO A 515 18.97 10.14 -33.28
N ARG A 516 19.34 10.59 -32.07
CA ARG A 516 19.03 9.87 -30.82
C ARG A 516 17.54 9.79 -30.58
N LYS A 517 16.82 10.87 -30.89
CA LYS A 517 15.36 10.92 -30.80
C LYS A 517 14.70 9.94 -31.76
N ALA A 518 15.15 9.87 -33.01
CA ALA A 518 14.62 8.93 -34.00
C ALA A 518 14.90 7.48 -33.58
N GLY A 519 16.13 7.16 -33.18
CA GLY A 519 16.50 5.83 -32.71
C GLY A 519 15.69 5.38 -31.48
N LEU A 520 15.51 6.27 -30.50
CA LEU A 520 14.68 5.98 -29.32
C LEU A 520 13.21 5.75 -29.67
N ALA A 521 12.65 6.53 -30.61
CA ALA A 521 11.27 6.38 -31.04
C ALA A 521 11.04 5.03 -31.72
N VAL A 522 11.97 4.60 -32.60
CA VAL A 522 11.91 3.29 -33.25
C VAL A 522 12.04 2.17 -32.22
N LEU A 523 13.03 2.26 -31.32
CA LEU A 523 13.22 1.27 -30.25
C LEU A 523 11.96 1.13 -29.40
N TYR A 524 11.36 2.24 -28.99
CA TYR A 524 10.16 2.24 -28.17
C TYR A 524 8.95 1.65 -28.90
N ALA A 525 8.79 1.95 -30.19
CA ALA A 525 7.74 1.33 -31.02
C ALA A 525 7.91 -0.20 -31.14
N VAL A 526 9.15 -0.68 -31.32
CA VAL A 526 9.46 -2.12 -31.35
C VAL A 526 9.11 -2.78 -30.02
N LEU A 527 9.50 -2.17 -28.89
CA LEU A 527 9.21 -2.69 -27.55
C LEU A 527 7.70 -2.78 -27.27
N LEU A 528 6.90 -1.84 -27.78
CA LEU A 528 5.44 -1.88 -27.69
C LEU A 528 4.82 -2.97 -28.56
N ALA A 529 5.44 -3.29 -29.71
CA ALA A 529 4.94 -4.31 -30.64
C ALA A 529 5.27 -5.75 -30.20
N LEU A 530 6.38 -5.96 -29.48
CA LEU A 530 6.84 -7.29 -29.06
C LEU A 530 5.80 -8.09 -28.25
N PRO A 531 5.16 -7.54 -27.19
CA PRO A 531 4.10 -8.25 -26.46
C PRO A 531 2.89 -8.60 -27.34
N VAL A 532 2.57 -7.74 -28.33
CA VAL A 532 1.45 -7.95 -29.26
C VAL A 532 1.74 -9.13 -30.18
N ALA A 533 2.96 -9.24 -30.69
CA ALA A 533 3.38 -10.39 -31.50
C ALA A 533 3.35 -11.70 -30.71
N GLY A 534 3.65 -11.66 -29.40
CA GLY A 534 3.59 -12.81 -28.50
C GLY A 534 2.21 -13.08 -27.89
N LEU A 535 1.18 -12.27 -28.21
CA LEU A 535 -0.12 -12.27 -27.54
C LEU A 535 -0.82 -13.64 -27.52
N PRO A 536 -0.85 -14.43 -28.61
CA PRO A 536 -1.50 -15.75 -28.58
C PRO A 536 -0.89 -16.69 -27.54
N ARG A 537 0.45 -16.75 -27.46
CA ARG A 537 1.14 -17.55 -26.44
C ARG A 537 0.94 -16.99 -25.06
N LEU A 538 0.95 -15.66 -24.92
CA LEU A 538 0.73 -14.99 -23.64
C LEU A 538 -0.66 -15.31 -23.09
N LEU A 539 -1.70 -15.30 -23.93
CA LEU A 539 -3.06 -15.68 -23.55
C LEU A 539 -3.15 -17.16 -23.15
N ALA A 540 -2.52 -18.06 -23.91
CA ALA A 540 -2.49 -19.49 -23.58
C ALA A 540 -1.80 -19.76 -22.23
N HIS A 541 -0.69 -19.08 -21.95
CA HIS A 541 0.00 -19.19 -20.67
C HIS A 541 -0.84 -18.58 -19.54
N ALA A 542 -1.50 -17.43 -19.76
CA ALA A 542 -2.39 -16.83 -18.76
C ALA A 542 -3.51 -17.80 -18.36
N GLN A 543 -4.20 -18.37 -19.35
CA GLN A 543 -5.33 -19.28 -19.12
C GLN A 543 -4.92 -20.49 -18.29
N LEU A 544 -3.72 -21.04 -18.50
CA LEU A 544 -3.27 -22.25 -17.80
C LEU A 544 -2.57 -21.96 -16.46
N SER A 545 -1.89 -20.81 -16.35
CA SER A 545 -1.14 -20.43 -15.15
C SER A 545 -2.03 -19.95 -14.00
N PHE A 546 -3.20 -19.40 -14.28
CA PHE A 546 -4.15 -18.92 -13.25
C PHE A 546 -5.21 -19.95 -12.84
N LEU A 547 -5.16 -21.17 -13.37
CA LEU A 547 -5.95 -22.30 -12.85
C LEU A 547 -5.33 -22.80 -11.54
N SER A 548 -6.16 -22.96 -10.51
CA SER A 548 -5.79 -23.68 -9.27
C SER A 548 -5.43 -25.14 -9.55
N GLU A 549 -4.73 -25.81 -8.62
CA GLU A 549 -4.45 -27.24 -8.76
C GLU A 549 -5.74 -28.07 -8.86
N GLU A 550 -6.76 -27.71 -8.08
CA GLU A 550 -8.09 -28.31 -8.19
C GLU A 550 -8.70 -28.03 -9.57
N GLU A 551 -8.66 -26.81 -10.11
CA GLU A 551 -9.14 -26.53 -11.48
C GLU A 551 -8.29 -27.17 -12.58
N ARG A 552 -7.03 -27.53 -12.34
CA ARG A 552 -6.22 -28.31 -13.30
C ARG A 552 -6.60 -29.79 -13.28
N LEU A 553 -6.94 -30.32 -12.11
CA LEU A 553 -7.51 -31.66 -11.95
C LEU A 553 -8.98 -31.71 -12.42
N VAL A 554 -9.69 -30.58 -12.34
CA VAL A 554 -11.12 -30.41 -12.63
C VAL A 554 -11.39 -29.69 -13.96
N GLN A 555 -10.42 -29.24 -14.76
CA GLN A 555 -10.70 -28.66 -16.09
C GLN A 555 -11.53 -29.61 -16.98
N PRO A 556 -11.23 -30.92 -17.03
CA PRO A 556 -12.13 -31.92 -17.61
C PRO A 556 -13.44 -32.09 -16.82
N GLY A 557 -13.42 -31.81 -15.52
CA GLY A 557 -14.55 -31.82 -14.59
C GLY A 557 -15.49 -30.61 -14.69
N LEU A 558 -15.04 -29.45 -15.21
CA LEU A 558 -15.81 -28.21 -15.33
C LEU A 558 -16.70 -28.28 -16.58
N GLU A 559 -16.15 -28.82 -17.67
CA GLU A 559 -16.92 -29.23 -18.84
C GLU A 559 -17.88 -30.37 -18.51
N ARG A 560 -17.45 -31.39 -17.74
CA ARG A 560 -18.36 -32.45 -17.26
C ARG A 560 -19.43 -31.96 -16.31
N ALA A 561 -19.14 -31.00 -15.43
CA ALA A 561 -20.14 -30.39 -14.55
C ALA A 561 -21.17 -29.60 -15.35
N ARG A 562 -20.72 -28.93 -16.42
CA ARG A 562 -21.62 -28.28 -17.38
C ARG A 562 -22.48 -29.29 -18.12
N GLN A 563 -21.90 -30.37 -18.62
CA GLN A 563 -22.63 -31.48 -19.26
C GLN A 563 -23.65 -32.13 -18.31
N ALA A 564 -23.27 -32.40 -17.05
CA ALA A 564 -24.16 -32.99 -16.06
C ALA A 564 -25.37 -32.09 -15.72
N ARG A 565 -25.17 -30.76 -15.72
CA ARG A 565 -26.25 -29.78 -15.53
C ARG A 565 -27.18 -29.64 -16.73
N GLU A 566 -26.67 -29.92 -17.94
CA GLU A 566 -27.44 -29.91 -19.19
C GLU A 566 -28.19 -31.24 -19.42
N MET A 567 -27.75 -32.34 -18.80
CA MET A 567 -28.43 -33.64 -18.84
C MET A 567 -29.71 -33.64 -18.00
N ASP A 568 -30.75 -34.30 -18.52
CA ASP A 568 -31.91 -34.69 -17.72
C ASP A 568 -31.55 -35.80 -16.72
N ILE A 569 -32.39 -35.99 -15.71
CA ILE A 569 -32.09 -36.94 -14.62
C ILE A 569 -32.02 -38.40 -15.10
N ALA A 570 -32.75 -38.75 -16.17
CA ALA A 570 -32.75 -40.09 -16.75
C ALA A 570 -31.44 -40.39 -17.50
N ALA A 571 -30.92 -39.42 -18.26
CA ALA A 571 -29.62 -39.49 -18.91
C ALA A 571 -28.50 -39.52 -17.89
N LEU A 572 -28.59 -38.69 -16.85
CA LEU A 572 -27.62 -38.66 -15.75
C LEU A 572 -27.60 -39.99 -14.99
N ALA A 573 -28.77 -40.56 -14.66
CA ALA A 573 -28.88 -41.87 -14.02
C ALA A 573 -28.24 -42.98 -14.86
N ARG A 574 -28.52 -43.04 -16.18
CA ARG A 574 -27.90 -44.00 -17.10
C ARG A 574 -26.39 -43.82 -17.22
N ALA A 575 -25.89 -42.59 -17.16
CA ALA A 575 -24.46 -42.31 -17.27
C ALA A 575 -23.67 -42.71 -16.02
N VAL A 576 -24.35 -42.80 -14.87
CA VAL A 576 -23.77 -43.14 -13.56
C VAL A 576 -23.96 -44.63 -13.21
N ASP A 577 -24.97 -45.29 -13.78
CA ASP A 577 -25.28 -46.68 -13.51
C ASP A 577 -24.32 -47.65 -14.22
N VAL A 578 -23.57 -48.43 -13.44
CA VAL A 578 -22.62 -49.45 -13.93
C VAL A 578 -23.34 -50.61 -14.63
N ALA A 579 -24.63 -50.80 -14.33
CA ALA A 579 -25.50 -51.80 -14.96
C ALA A 579 -26.47 -51.22 -16.01
N ALA A 580 -26.22 -49.99 -16.48
CA ALA A 580 -27.11 -49.30 -17.42
C ALA A 580 -27.43 -50.17 -18.66
N GLY A 581 -28.72 -50.26 -19.00
CA GLY A 581 -29.21 -51.03 -20.16
C GLY A 581 -29.48 -52.53 -19.89
N THR A 582 -29.15 -53.04 -18.71
CA THR A 582 -29.50 -54.43 -18.30
C THR A 582 -30.74 -54.49 -17.39
N ARG A 583 -31.13 -53.36 -16.78
CA ARG A 583 -32.32 -53.26 -15.94
C ARG A 583 -33.55 -52.87 -16.76
N ALA A 584 -34.65 -53.60 -16.56
CA ALA A 584 -35.94 -53.22 -17.10
C ALA A 584 -36.46 -51.94 -16.40
N PRO A 585 -37.24 -51.10 -17.10
CA PRO A 585 -37.90 -49.96 -16.47
C PRO A 585 -38.98 -50.42 -15.49
N ALA A 586 -39.22 -49.63 -14.44
CA ALA A 586 -40.30 -49.91 -13.50
C ALA A 586 -41.66 -49.80 -14.20
N SER A 587 -42.55 -50.77 -13.95
CA SER A 587 -43.92 -50.72 -14.47
C SER A 587 -44.73 -49.60 -13.83
N SER A 588 -45.75 -49.08 -14.53
CA SER A 588 -46.66 -48.06 -13.99
C SER A 588 -47.32 -48.52 -12.68
N LEU A 589 -47.71 -49.79 -12.60
CA LEU A 589 -48.26 -50.40 -11.38
C LEU A 589 -47.24 -50.40 -10.21
N ALA A 590 -45.97 -50.65 -10.49
CA ALA A 590 -44.92 -50.59 -9.46
C ALA A 590 -44.76 -49.15 -8.93
N LEU A 591 -44.76 -48.16 -9.82
CA LEU A 591 -44.65 -46.75 -9.46
C LEU A 591 -45.87 -46.25 -8.65
N GLU A 592 -47.08 -46.67 -9.02
CA GLU A 592 -48.29 -46.41 -8.24
C GLU A 592 -48.25 -47.07 -6.85
N SER A 593 -47.72 -48.29 -6.78
CA SER A 593 -47.50 -49.01 -5.52
C SER A 593 -46.49 -48.27 -4.62
N LEU A 594 -45.42 -47.74 -5.20
CA LEU A 594 -44.43 -46.92 -4.48
C LEU A 594 -45.05 -45.60 -4.01
N ALA A 595 -45.79 -44.90 -4.87
CA ALA A 595 -46.51 -43.68 -4.51
C ALA A 595 -47.43 -43.92 -3.30
N THR A 596 -48.19 -45.03 -3.33
CA THR A 596 -49.06 -45.45 -2.23
C THR A 596 -48.26 -45.72 -0.94
N ARG A 597 -47.11 -46.41 -1.02
CA ARG A 597 -46.22 -46.63 0.16
C ARG A 597 -45.63 -45.34 0.71
N THR A 598 -45.29 -44.38 -0.15
CA THR A 598 -44.81 -43.06 0.25
C THR A 598 -45.93 -42.13 0.74
N GLY A 599 -47.20 -42.55 0.59
CA GLY A 599 -48.39 -41.80 0.97
C GLY A 599 -48.69 -40.57 0.12
N ARG A 600 -47.99 -40.37 -1.02
CA ARG A 600 -48.07 -39.18 -1.89
C ARG A 600 -47.66 -39.51 -3.33
N ALA A 601 -47.98 -38.61 -4.26
CA ALA A 601 -47.47 -38.69 -5.64
C ALA A 601 -45.94 -38.58 -5.67
N LEU A 602 -45.30 -39.36 -6.54
CA LEU A 602 -43.85 -39.32 -6.74
C LEU A 602 -43.44 -38.05 -7.49
N PRO A 603 -42.33 -37.38 -7.11
CA PRO A 603 -41.78 -36.28 -7.89
C PRO A 603 -41.43 -36.70 -9.32
N ASP A 604 -41.58 -35.80 -10.29
CA ASP A 604 -41.28 -36.06 -11.71
C ASP A 604 -39.86 -36.58 -11.92
N GLU A 605 -38.90 -36.08 -11.14
CA GLU A 605 -37.50 -36.52 -11.15
C GLU A 605 -37.34 -38.00 -10.81
N VAL A 606 -38.11 -38.49 -9.84
CA VAL A 606 -38.10 -39.89 -9.39
C VAL A 606 -38.79 -40.79 -10.39
N HIS A 607 -39.91 -40.31 -10.96
CA HIS A 607 -40.63 -41.00 -12.00
C HIS A 607 -39.75 -41.22 -13.24
N ALA A 608 -39.07 -40.16 -13.71
CA ALA A 608 -38.13 -40.23 -14.82
C ALA A 608 -36.94 -41.17 -14.55
N LEU A 609 -36.43 -41.19 -13.30
CA LEU A 609 -35.35 -42.10 -12.91
C LEU A 609 -35.77 -43.58 -12.99
N TYR A 610 -36.86 -43.97 -12.33
CA TYR A 610 -37.30 -45.37 -12.31
C TYR A 610 -37.88 -45.86 -13.64
N GLN A 611 -38.37 -44.95 -14.49
CA GLN A 611 -38.72 -45.25 -15.88
C GLN A 611 -37.48 -45.45 -16.77
N SER A 612 -36.32 -44.93 -16.38
CA SER A 612 -35.07 -45.16 -17.09
C SER A 612 -34.40 -46.50 -16.74
N GLY A 613 -34.70 -47.03 -15.55
CA GLY A 613 -34.27 -48.34 -15.05
C GLY A 613 -34.74 -48.53 -13.61
N ASP A 614 -35.22 -49.73 -13.25
CA ASP A 614 -35.71 -50.03 -11.91
C ASP A 614 -34.57 -50.21 -10.90
N GLY A 615 -34.12 -49.09 -10.31
CA GLY A 615 -32.95 -48.99 -9.43
C GLY A 615 -31.68 -48.51 -10.14
N LEU A 616 -30.64 -48.19 -9.36
CA LEU A 616 -29.38 -47.61 -9.85
C LEU A 616 -28.20 -48.15 -9.05
N ARG A 617 -27.05 -48.46 -9.68
CA ARG A 617 -25.81 -48.79 -8.95
C ARG A 617 -24.61 -48.09 -9.57
N ALA A 618 -24.10 -47.14 -8.82
CA ALA A 618 -22.97 -46.28 -9.16
C ALA A 618 -21.64 -46.91 -8.72
N ALA A 619 -20.55 -46.67 -9.45
CA ALA A 619 -19.22 -47.18 -9.10
C ALA A 619 -18.61 -46.53 -7.84
N ASP A 620 -19.08 -45.35 -7.44
CA ASP A 620 -18.68 -44.65 -6.21
C ASP A 620 -19.47 -45.10 -4.97
N GLY A 621 -20.22 -46.21 -5.09
CA GLY A 621 -20.91 -46.86 -3.98
C GLY A 621 -22.31 -46.33 -3.69
N LEU A 622 -22.88 -45.45 -4.53
CA LEU A 622 -24.29 -45.07 -4.46
C LEU A 622 -25.17 -46.16 -5.11
N GLU A 623 -26.15 -46.67 -4.39
CA GLU A 623 -27.09 -47.67 -4.86
C GLU A 623 -28.52 -47.25 -4.52
N LEU A 624 -29.41 -47.23 -5.51
CA LEU A 624 -30.85 -47.06 -5.34
C LEU A 624 -31.53 -48.41 -5.58
N HIS A 625 -32.39 -48.81 -4.65
CA HIS A 625 -33.11 -50.07 -4.73
C HIS A 625 -34.17 -50.04 -5.82
N ALA A 626 -34.46 -51.21 -6.40
CA ALA A 626 -35.64 -51.42 -7.22
C ALA A 626 -36.92 -51.14 -6.41
N VAL A 627 -37.99 -50.73 -7.08
CA VAL A 627 -39.24 -50.32 -6.44
C VAL A 627 -39.79 -51.39 -5.48
N ALA A 628 -39.66 -52.68 -5.83
CA ALA A 628 -40.12 -53.81 -5.01
C ALA A 628 -39.36 -53.96 -3.67
N ASP A 629 -38.14 -53.43 -3.61
CA ASP A 629 -37.22 -53.55 -2.48
C ASP A 629 -37.19 -52.28 -1.61
N VAL A 630 -37.94 -51.24 -1.99
CA VAL A 630 -38.16 -50.06 -1.17
C VAL A 630 -39.19 -50.37 -0.08
N ARG A 631 -38.67 -50.65 1.12
CA ARG A 631 -39.42 -51.06 2.32
C ARG A 631 -38.88 -50.33 3.56
N PRO A 632 -39.63 -50.33 4.69
CA PRO A 632 -39.15 -49.75 5.93
C PRO A 632 -37.78 -50.30 6.35
N LEU A 633 -36.92 -49.46 6.92
CA LEU A 633 -35.57 -49.85 7.36
C LEU A 633 -35.58 -51.07 8.29
N ARG A 634 -36.58 -51.18 9.18
CA ARG A 634 -36.74 -52.33 10.07
C ARG A 634 -36.94 -53.66 9.36
N ASP A 635 -37.53 -53.63 8.17
CA ASP A 635 -37.80 -54.81 7.36
C ASP A 635 -36.59 -55.15 6.49
N ASN A 636 -35.93 -54.14 5.92
CA ASN A 636 -34.75 -54.33 5.06
C ASN A 636 -33.46 -54.64 5.85
N ARG A 637 -33.29 -54.09 7.05
CA ARG A 637 -32.06 -54.24 7.86
C ARG A 637 -32.38 -54.45 9.36
N PRO A 638 -33.11 -55.51 9.75
CA PRO A 638 -33.52 -55.74 11.15
C PRO A 638 -32.34 -55.88 12.12
N ARG A 639 -31.22 -56.48 11.67
CA ARG A 639 -30.00 -56.63 12.47
C ARG A 639 -29.30 -55.30 12.75
N LEU A 640 -29.33 -54.37 11.78
CA LEU A 640 -28.74 -53.04 11.94
C LEU A 640 -29.53 -52.21 12.95
N VAL A 641 -30.87 -52.26 12.90
CA VAL A 641 -31.72 -51.58 13.90
C VAL A 641 -31.45 -52.11 15.31
N ALA A 642 -31.28 -53.43 15.47
CA ALA A 642 -30.92 -54.04 16.75
C ALA A 642 -29.51 -53.62 17.22
N GLN A 643 -28.56 -53.46 16.31
CA GLN A 643 -27.21 -52.95 16.61
C GLN A 643 -27.25 -51.49 17.07
N LEU A 644 -27.88 -50.61 16.29
CA LEU A 644 -28.03 -49.19 16.62
C LEU A 644 -28.76 -48.97 17.95
N THR A 645 -29.73 -49.84 18.29
CA THR A 645 -30.41 -49.80 19.59
C THR A 645 -29.43 -49.96 20.76
N ARG A 646 -28.39 -50.78 20.60
CA ARG A 646 -27.33 -50.94 21.63
C ARG A 646 -26.38 -49.74 21.63
N GLU A 647 -25.89 -49.35 20.45
CA GLU A 647 -24.92 -48.24 20.32
C GLU A 647 -25.47 -46.89 20.80
N LEU A 648 -26.74 -46.59 20.53
CA LEU A 648 -27.38 -45.35 21.00
C LEU A 648 -27.54 -45.32 22.52
N ARG A 649 -27.72 -46.47 23.19
CA ARG A 649 -27.77 -46.54 24.66
C ARG A 649 -26.41 -46.23 25.28
N GLU A 650 -25.33 -46.66 24.63
CA GLU A 650 -23.96 -46.42 25.08
C GLU A 650 -23.52 -44.97 24.83
N ARG A 651 -23.80 -44.43 23.63
CA ARG A 651 -23.36 -43.09 23.22
C ARG A 651 -24.23 -41.95 23.76
N HIS A 652 -25.52 -42.19 23.95
CA HIS A 652 -26.49 -41.17 24.38
C HIS A 652 -27.31 -41.64 25.60
N PRO A 653 -26.68 -41.81 26.78
CA PRO A 653 -27.34 -42.36 27.96
C PRO A 653 -28.50 -41.51 28.48
N GLN A 654 -28.52 -40.21 28.17
CA GLN A 654 -29.62 -39.31 28.55
C GLN A 654 -30.87 -39.45 27.67
N ARG A 655 -30.75 -40.04 26.47
CA ARG A 655 -31.85 -40.26 25.51
C ARG A 655 -31.66 -41.61 24.79
N PRO A 656 -31.77 -42.74 25.50
CA PRO A 656 -31.51 -44.06 24.94
C PRO A 656 -32.50 -44.35 23.81
N GLY A 657 -31.98 -44.68 22.63
CA GLY A 657 -32.80 -45.01 21.47
C GLY A 657 -33.27 -43.82 20.63
N ALA A 658 -32.66 -42.63 20.79
CA ALA A 658 -32.90 -41.51 19.88
C ALA A 658 -31.66 -41.20 19.02
N VAL A 659 -31.84 -41.05 17.71
CA VAL A 659 -30.80 -40.79 16.72
C VAL A 659 -30.67 -39.28 16.48
N PRO A 660 -29.46 -38.70 16.55
CA PRO A 660 -29.25 -37.29 16.25
C PRO A 660 -29.39 -36.97 14.75
N ILE A 661 -30.00 -35.83 14.43
CA ILE A 661 -30.10 -35.19 13.11
C ILE A 661 -29.88 -33.68 13.24
N ALA A 662 -29.43 -32.98 12.19
CA ALA A 662 -29.30 -31.52 12.24
C ALA A 662 -30.70 -30.85 12.39
N CYS A 663 -30.84 -29.87 13.28
CA CYS A 663 -32.10 -29.14 13.43
C CYS A 663 -32.26 -28.09 12.32
N GLU A 664 -33.47 -27.97 11.75
CA GLU A 664 -33.79 -26.94 10.74
C GLU A 664 -33.73 -25.51 11.28
N THR A 665 -33.99 -25.33 12.58
CA THR A 665 -34.05 -23.99 13.21
C THR A 665 -32.72 -23.52 13.78
N ASP A 666 -31.77 -24.44 14.03
CA ASP A 666 -30.46 -24.14 14.64
C ASP A 666 -29.43 -25.21 14.22
N PRO A 667 -28.57 -24.94 13.21
CA PRO A 667 -27.60 -25.91 12.70
C PRO A 667 -26.56 -26.35 13.74
N ASP A 668 -26.33 -25.54 14.77
CA ASP A 668 -25.29 -25.76 15.78
C ASP A 668 -25.77 -26.67 16.95
N ARG A 669 -27.06 -27.05 16.96
CA ARG A 669 -27.63 -27.98 17.95
C ARG A 669 -28.33 -29.17 17.27
N PRO A 670 -28.02 -30.43 17.64
CA PRO A 670 -28.67 -31.59 17.06
C PRO A 670 -30.06 -31.84 17.65
N CYS A 671 -31.00 -32.15 16.76
CA CYS A 671 -32.33 -32.67 17.08
C CYS A 671 -32.24 -34.18 17.27
N PHE A 672 -33.11 -34.78 18.08
CA PHE A 672 -33.10 -36.23 18.36
C PHE A 672 -34.43 -36.84 17.94
N LEU A 673 -34.37 -37.88 17.10
CA LEU A 673 -35.54 -38.62 16.62
C LEU A 673 -35.56 -40.03 17.22
N PRO A 674 -36.71 -40.54 17.70
CA PRO A 674 -36.82 -41.92 18.17
C PRO A 674 -36.42 -42.93 17.08
N LEU A 675 -35.55 -43.90 17.40
CA LEU A 675 -35.08 -44.91 16.46
C LEU A 675 -36.25 -45.75 15.91
N ASP A 676 -37.29 -46.02 16.71
CA ASP A 676 -38.49 -46.73 16.25
C ASP A 676 -39.24 -45.98 15.14
N GLN A 677 -39.20 -44.64 15.16
CA GLN A 677 -39.77 -43.80 14.12
C GLN A 677 -38.89 -43.83 12.86
N VAL A 678 -37.58 -43.70 13.02
CA VAL A 678 -36.61 -43.77 11.91
C VAL A 678 -36.63 -45.16 11.24
N ALA A 679 -36.82 -46.22 12.03
CA ALA A 679 -36.88 -47.59 11.55
C ALA A 679 -38.12 -47.87 10.67
N GLN A 680 -39.14 -47.02 10.73
CA GLN A 680 -40.32 -47.07 9.85
C GLN A 680 -40.12 -46.31 8.54
N TRP A 681 -39.04 -45.52 8.40
CA TRP A 681 -38.77 -44.79 7.17
C TRP A 681 -38.37 -45.74 6.05
N LEU A 682 -38.79 -45.42 4.82
CA LEU A 682 -38.52 -46.24 3.65
C LEU A 682 -37.04 -46.16 3.28
N GLN A 683 -36.37 -47.31 3.19
CA GLN A 683 -35.02 -47.39 2.65
C GLN A 683 -35.08 -47.43 1.12
N VAL A 684 -34.66 -46.34 0.50
CA VAL A 684 -34.63 -46.17 -0.97
C VAL A 684 -33.31 -46.64 -1.59
N GLY A 685 -32.29 -46.89 -0.78
CA GLY A 685 -30.98 -47.30 -1.28
C GLY A 685 -29.92 -47.46 -0.20
N SER A 686 -28.67 -47.39 -0.63
CA SER A 686 -27.50 -47.25 0.24
C SER A 686 -26.42 -46.37 -0.40
N TRP A 687 -25.55 -45.77 0.40
CA TRP A 687 -24.37 -45.07 -0.08
C TRP A 687 -23.15 -45.52 0.74
N GLN A 688 -22.15 -46.09 0.08
CA GLN A 688 -20.97 -46.68 0.71
C GLN A 688 -21.30 -47.76 1.76
N GLY A 689 -22.45 -48.42 1.61
CA GLY A 689 -22.94 -49.46 2.52
C GLY A 689 -23.91 -48.97 3.60
N ASP A 690 -23.99 -47.66 3.83
CA ASP A 690 -24.92 -47.06 4.79
C ASP A 690 -26.33 -46.89 4.21
N PRO A 691 -27.42 -47.10 4.99
CA PRO A 691 -28.79 -46.98 4.48
C PRO A 691 -29.15 -45.56 4.06
N LEU A 692 -29.71 -45.43 2.85
CA LEU A 692 -30.32 -44.21 2.35
C LEU A 692 -31.84 -44.25 2.59
N LEU A 693 -32.34 -43.34 3.40
CA LEU A 693 -33.73 -43.28 3.86
C LEU A 693 -34.48 -42.10 3.24
N LEU A 694 -35.78 -42.30 3.01
CA LEU A 694 -36.70 -41.23 2.61
C LEU A 694 -37.36 -40.63 3.86
N HIS A 695 -37.14 -39.34 4.08
CA HIS A 695 -37.80 -38.61 5.16
C HIS A 695 -39.31 -38.51 4.90
N PRO A 696 -40.18 -38.73 5.90
CA PRO A 696 -41.64 -38.76 5.72
C PRO A 696 -42.23 -37.40 5.32
N GLN A 697 -41.54 -36.30 5.63
CA GLN A 697 -41.88 -34.97 5.15
C GLN A 697 -40.97 -34.61 3.96
N PRO A 698 -41.53 -34.26 2.79
CA PRO A 698 -40.75 -33.82 1.64
C PRO A 698 -40.14 -32.44 1.89
N HIS A 699 -39.20 -32.06 1.03
CA HIS A 699 -38.69 -30.70 0.98
C HIS A 699 -39.84 -29.72 0.64
N PRO A 700 -39.81 -28.44 1.09
CA PRO A 700 -40.81 -27.43 0.75
C PRO A 700 -41.11 -27.29 -0.76
N ASP A 701 -40.14 -27.61 -1.62
CA ASP A 701 -40.26 -27.57 -3.09
C ASP A 701 -40.94 -28.83 -3.68
N GLY A 702 -41.49 -29.73 -2.85
CA GLY A 702 -42.16 -30.95 -3.30
C GLY A 702 -41.23 -32.12 -3.66
N ARG A 703 -39.92 -31.97 -3.50
CA ARG A 703 -38.91 -33.02 -3.79
C ARG A 703 -38.76 -34.03 -2.65
N TRP A 704 -38.24 -35.21 -2.98
CA TRP A 704 -37.80 -36.19 -1.98
C TRP A 704 -36.70 -35.61 -1.10
N ARG A 705 -36.85 -35.79 0.21
CA ARG A 705 -35.86 -35.44 1.20
C ARG A 705 -35.12 -36.70 1.63
N LEU A 706 -33.86 -36.80 1.21
CA LEU A 706 -33.03 -37.98 1.41
C LEU A 706 -32.17 -37.82 2.66
N VAL A 707 -32.08 -38.88 3.47
CA VAL A 707 -31.32 -38.89 4.71
C VAL A 707 -30.44 -40.13 4.74
N LEU A 708 -29.14 -39.92 4.94
CA LEU A 708 -28.18 -41.00 5.14
C LEU A 708 -28.14 -41.36 6.63
N LEU A 709 -28.27 -42.65 6.93
CA LEU A 709 -28.01 -43.18 8.27
C LEU A 709 -26.58 -43.70 8.32
N ALA A 710 -25.67 -42.88 8.84
CA ALA A 710 -24.28 -43.28 9.05
C ALA A 710 -24.24 -44.29 10.21
N ALA A 711 -24.11 -45.58 9.90
CA ALA A 711 -24.22 -46.64 10.89
C ALA A 711 -23.12 -46.52 11.97
N ASP A 712 -21.89 -46.23 11.55
CA ASP A 712 -20.73 -46.13 12.43
C ASP A 712 -20.82 -44.93 13.40
N GLU A 713 -21.44 -43.84 12.95
CA GLU A 713 -21.64 -42.62 13.75
C GLU A 713 -22.96 -42.65 14.54
N ALA A 714 -23.86 -43.58 14.23
CA ALA A 714 -25.23 -43.64 14.72
C ALA A 714 -25.96 -42.29 14.59
N ARG A 715 -25.80 -41.64 13.43
CA ARG A 715 -26.32 -40.28 13.14
C ARG A 715 -27.04 -40.23 11.80
N LEU A 716 -28.04 -39.37 11.71
CA LEU A 716 -28.73 -39.02 10.46
C LEU A 716 -28.14 -37.74 9.86
N THR A 717 -27.82 -37.81 8.57
CA THR A 717 -27.31 -36.67 7.80
C THR A 717 -28.20 -36.45 6.60
N GLU A 718 -28.80 -35.27 6.50
CA GLU A 718 -29.59 -34.90 5.33
C GLU A 718 -28.67 -34.74 4.11
N LEU A 719 -29.07 -35.39 3.02
CA LEU A 719 -28.35 -35.33 1.76
C LEU A 719 -28.96 -34.27 0.84
N PRO A 720 -28.15 -33.71 -0.09
CA PRO A 720 -28.69 -32.87 -1.14
C PRO A 720 -29.67 -33.65 -2.03
N ALA A 721 -30.44 -32.92 -2.84
CA ALA A 721 -31.42 -33.52 -3.74
C ALA A 721 -30.81 -34.61 -4.63
N LEU A 722 -31.65 -35.59 -5.01
CA LEU A 722 -31.25 -36.76 -5.78
C LEU A 722 -30.43 -36.42 -7.03
N ARG A 723 -30.82 -35.37 -7.76
CA ARG A 723 -30.07 -34.87 -8.91
C ARG A 723 -28.62 -34.49 -8.57
N VAL A 724 -28.41 -33.75 -7.48
CA VAL A 724 -27.08 -33.31 -7.03
C VAL A 724 -26.23 -34.51 -6.61
N LEU A 725 -26.83 -35.53 -6.00
CA LEU A 725 -26.13 -36.78 -5.71
C LEU A 725 -25.63 -37.45 -6.98
N LEU A 726 -26.49 -37.57 -8.00
CA LEU A 726 -26.10 -38.15 -9.29
C LEU A 726 -25.05 -37.31 -10.04
N GLU A 727 -25.14 -35.97 -10.00
CA GLU A 727 -24.11 -35.08 -10.56
C GLU A 727 -22.75 -35.31 -9.87
N SER A 728 -22.75 -35.45 -8.54
CA SER A 728 -21.54 -35.72 -7.79
C SER A 728 -20.94 -37.10 -8.11
N SER A 729 -21.79 -38.12 -8.29
CA SER A 729 -21.35 -39.46 -8.71
C SER A 729 -20.81 -39.46 -10.13
N TYR A 730 -21.45 -38.75 -11.06
CA TYR A 730 -20.96 -38.59 -12.44
C TYR A 730 -19.56 -37.96 -12.50
N LEU A 731 -19.34 -36.92 -11.69
CA LEU A 731 -18.03 -36.26 -11.59
C LEU A 731 -16.95 -37.17 -10.99
N ARG A 732 -17.29 -38.02 -10.02
CA ARG A 732 -16.35 -38.94 -9.36
C ARG A 732 -15.97 -40.16 -10.22
N GLN A 733 -16.87 -40.66 -11.05
CA GLN A 733 -16.65 -41.89 -11.83
C GLN A 733 -15.79 -41.71 -13.09
N GLY A 734 -15.63 -40.48 -13.59
CA GLY A 734 -14.79 -40.21 -14.77
C GLY A 734 -15.25 -40.93 -16.05
N GLY A 735 -16.55 -41.22 -16.20
CA GLY A 735 -17.12 -42.01 -17.31
C GLY A 735 -16.73 -41.52 -18.73
N PRO A 736 -16.86 -42.40 -19.75
CA PRO A 736 -16.45 -42.07 -21.12
C PRO A 736 -17.25 -40.87 -21.65
N ALA A 737 -16.56 -39.96 -22.36
CA ALA A 737 -17.19 -38.84 -23.03
C ALA A 737 -18.15 -39.37 -24.10
N VAL A 738 -19.44 -39.03 -23.98
CA VAL A 738 -20.41 -39.29 -25.04
C VAL A 738 -20.26 -38.18 -26.09
N PRO A 739 -20.04 -38.49 -27.37
CA PRO A 739 -19.97 -37.47 -28.41
C PRO A 739 -21.32 -36.73 -28.50
N ALA A 740 -21.26 -35.42 -28.52
CA ALA A 740 -22.44 -34.56 -28.70
C ALA A 740 -23.17 -34.95 -29.99
N ARG A 741 -24.49 -35.15 -29.90
CA ARG A 741 -25.38 -35.28 -31.06
C ARG A 741 -25.77 -33.91 -31.58
#